data_AF-A0A8H3IF15-F1
#
_entry.id   AF-A0A8H3IF15-F1
#
_cell.length_a   1.000
_cell.length_b   1.000
_cell.length_c   1.000
_cell.angle_alpha   90.00
_cell.angle_beta   90.00
_cell.angle_gamma   90.00
#
_symmetry.space_group_name_H-M   'P 1'
#
loop_
_entity.id
_entity.type
_entity.pdbx_description
1 polymer ?
#
loop_
_entity_poly.entity_id
_entity_poly.type
_entity_poly.pdbx_seq_one_letter_code
_entity_poly.pdbx_strand_id
1 'polypeptide(L)'
;MTALRIDASLGDPLGEMNLYRAAQDGHENAVRAILDSTADCQDLLNLAETVNGWTPLFIACINGHLTTVKLLLKAGTEQGMCDLAGWTEKEHAVYRGHMKVAETLAAHEAGDYRDPASTSVLRTGMVRPGKLLKCALHSQTRTSSRLIPPEMTPTCCWTQDDNSHILVTLGPSNTRSDLEPVEIFERSSDNIFSMNYETTFGVMIKAGDTNSIPAHCIELPMPGNLINKPFHFAVGDSDNVNLVFEIFRKVYRSDESSQVIGTGIALLKSLGQGLAPNHESLIRDFTVPILENGSMIYIGSVTFSVLVVTLFRPPNASLRASPGFWKKDGSTQIVGHRGSGANSTARTNLQIGENTVQSFLTASSLGASCVEFDVQLTKDCFPVIFHDFLIMETGGDVPLHTLTFDQFMHLSRCQAPRGDLLSSAEVRYLERNKVNGSLRPKRRSHSVNTYDDYRSQDLVERMRFTDEGMQNNIKGNLRGHSIQERSSTLEQLLTQLAESITFNLEIKYSMLWEAQDRGMELYAMELNFFVDTILATIFRLCGNRNITLSSFSPEICILLTCKQQTFPILFINKAGSVPTGDVRAGSLQGAIEFAKAWILAEIVMLSDAFVMCPRLLTYSYAKDIGLVVGSYGNLNDEPDCALVSVFIVGNSQSRSTQSDPLFLPIQAEAGLDAIMTNKVRLISETLARAKS
;
A
#
# COMPACT_ATOMS: atom_id res chain seq x y z
N MET A 1 10.94 -34.09 -4.76
CA MET A 1 10.82 -35.01 -3.60
C MET A 1 12.19 -35.53 -3.23
N THR A 2 12.83 -34.90 -2.25
CA THR A 2 14.05 -35.40 -1.61
C THR A 2 13.82 -35.20 -0.12
N ALA A 3 13.53 -36.31 0.58
CA ALA A 3 13.31 -36.31 2.00
C ALA A 3 14.67 -36.13 2.70
N LEU A 4 14.92 -34.93 3.24
CA LEU A 4 15.98 -34.71 4.24
C LEU A 4 15.59 -35.49 5.50
N ARG A 5 16.19 -36.67 5.69
CA ARG A 5 16.24 -37.33 7.00
C ARG A 5 17.12 -36.47 7.91
N ILE A 6 16.49 -35.81 8.88
CA ILE A 6 17.20 -35.15 9.97
C ILE A 6 17.55 -36.23 11.00
N ASP A 7 18.83 -36.58 11.10
CA ASP A 7 19.33 -37.56 12.07
C ASP A 7 19.51 -36.85 13.43
N ALA A 8 18.63 -37.13 14.38
CA ALA A 8 18.50 -36.42 15.66
C ALA A 8 19.41 -36.98 16.78
N SER A 9 20.59 -37.50 16.44
CA SER A 9 21.53 -38.01 17.44
C SER A 9 22.92 -37.43 17.19
N LEU A 10 23.29 -36.41 17.99
CA LEU A 10 24.62 -35.99 18.45
C LEU A 10 24.65 -34.45 18.61
N GLY A 11 25.06 -33.97 19.77
CA GLY A 11 25.08 -32.54 20.12
C GLY A 11 26.07 -31.73 19.29
N ASP A 12 25.57 -31.11 18.23
CA ASP A 12 26.27 -30.18 17.34
C ASP A 12 25.63 -28.78 17.46
N PRO A 13 26.36 -27.65 17.35
CA PRO A 13 25.77 -26.30 17.31
C PRO A 13 24.79 -26.09 16.14
N LEU A 14 24.76 -27.01 15.17
CA LEU A 14 23.73 -27.07 14.13
C LEU A 14 22.38 -27.61 14.65
N GLY A 15 22.38 -28.46 15.68
CA GLY A 15 21.19 -29.06 16.27
C GLY A 15 20.27 -28.04 16.94
N GLU A 16 20.86 -27.10 17.68
CA GLU A 16 20.18 -25.99 18.36
C GLU A 16 19.56 -25.00 17.37
N MET A 17 20.10 -24.89 16.15
CA MET A 17 19.57 -24.01 15.10
C MET A 17 18.56 -24.69 14.15
N ASN A 18 18.17 -25.94 14.41
CA ASN A 18 17.25 -26.66 13.53
C ASN A 18 15.82 -26.12 13.61
N LEU A 19 15.30 -25.83 14.82
CA LEU A 19 13.97 -25.25 14.99
C LEU A 19 13.92 -23.83 14.42
N TYR A 20 14.96 -23.03 14.66
CA TYR A 20 15.08 -21.68 14.12
C TYR A 20 15.08 -21.69 12.58
N ARG A 21 15.90 -22.53 11.91
CA ARG A 21 15.90 -22.63 10.44
C ARG A 21 14.56 -23.14 9.90
N ALA A 22 13.99 -24.18 10.51
CA ALA A 22 12.69 -24.71 10.09
C ALA A 22 11.59 -23.65 10.24
N ALA A 23 11.65 -22.83 11.30
CA ALA A 23 10.74 -21.72 11.51
C ALA A 23 10.97 -20.57 10.51
N GLN A 24 12.22 -20.25 10.20
CA GLN A 24 12.63 -19.26 9.19
C GLN A 24 12.10 -19.60 7.80
N ASP A 25 12.20 -20.86 7.39
CA ASP A 25 11.75 -21.32 6.06
C ASP A 25 10.24 -21.62 6.02
N GLY A 26 9.55 -21.56 7.16
CA GLY A 26 8.13 -21.90 7.23
C GLY A 26 7.83 -23.38 7.01
N HIS A 27 8.81 -24.26 7.21
CA HIS A 27 8.69 -25.70 6.99
C HIS A 27 7.86 -26.37 8.09
N GLU A 28 6.54 -26.23 8.01
CA GLU A 28 5.56 -26.65 9.03
C GLU A 28 5.76 -28.11 9.50
N ASN A 29 6.03 -29.02 8.57
CA ASN A 29 6.22 -30.44 8.88
C ASN A 29 7.52 -30.70 9.64
N ALA A 30 8.59 -29.95 9.32
CA ALA A 30 9.85 -30.04 10.05
C ALA A 30 9.69 -29.47 11.45
N VAL A 31 9.02 -28.31 11.59
CA VAL A 31 8.70 -27.71 12.90
C VAL A 31 7.90 -28.70 13.75
N ARG A 32 6.83 -29.30 13.21
CA ARG A 32 6.01 -30.28 13.93
C ARG A 32 6.82 -31.50 14.35
N ALA A 33 7.62 -32.07 13.45
CA ALA A 33 8.47 -33.22 13.76
C ALA A 33 9.50 -32.90 14.86
N ILE A 34 10.10 -31.72 14.84
CA ILE A 34 11.05 -31.28 15.88
C ILE A 34 10.32 -31.14 17.24
N LEU A 35 9.14 -30.53 17.26
CA LEU A 35 8.34 -30.35 18.48
C LEU A 35 7.86 -31.70 19.07
N ASP A 36 7.54 -32.68 18.22
CA ASP A 36 7.05 -34.01 18.64
C ASP A 36 8.18 -34.97 19.05
N SER A 37 9.43 -34.75 18.61
CA SER A 37 10.51 -35.74 18.72
C SER A 37 11.46 -35.57 19.91
N THR A 38 11.52 -34.41 20.56
CA THR A 38 12.48 -34.17 21.65
C THR A 38 11.79 -33.98 23.00
N ALA A 39 12.23 -34.73 24.02
CA ALA A 39 11.73 -34.61 25.39
C ALA A 39 12.14 -33.28 26.07
N ASP A 40 13.07 -32.54 25.46
CA ASP A 40 13.66 -31.28 25.94
C ASP A 40 13.34 -30.07 25.03
N CYS A 41 12.21 -30.10 24.29
CA CYS A 41 11.79 -29.02 23.38
C CYS A 41 11.74 -27.62 24.03
N GLN A 42 11.49 -27.54 25.34
CA GLN A 42 11.23 -26.27 26.03
C GLN A 42 12.41 -25.30 25.96
N ASP A 43 13.65 -25.81 26.01
CA ASP A 43 14.85 -24.97 25.99
C ASP A 43 15.13 -24.40 24.58
N LEU A 44 14.62 -25.04 23.52
CA LEU A 44 14.80 -24.60 22.14
C LEU A 44 13.77 -23.55 21.69
N LEU A 45 12.58 -23.54 22.29
CA LEU A 45 11.48 -22.64 21.90
C LEU A 45 11.85 -21.15 22.03
N ASN A 46 12.66 -20.82 23.03
CA ASN A 46 13.05 -19.45 23.37
C ASN A 46 14.54 -19.19 23.09
N LEU A 47 15.23 -20.09 22.39
CA LEU A 47 16.64 -19.91 22.08
C LEU A 47 16.81 -18.79 21.05
N ALA A 48 17.35 -17.67 21.50
CA ALA A 48 17.62 -16.50 20.67
C ALA A 48 18.93 -16.66 19.89
N GLU A 49 18.92 -16.28 18.61
CA GLU A 49 20.16 -16.17 17.84
C GLU A 49 21.00 -14.95 18.29
N THR A 50 22.29 -14.96 17.99
CA THR A 50 23.27 -14.07 18.63
C THR A 50 23.40 -12.67 18.03
N VAL A 51 22.90 -12.47 16.80
CA VAL A 51 23.08 -11.24 16.01
C VAL A 51 22.00 -10.21 16.34
N ASN A 52 20.74 -10.62 16.36
CA ASN A 52 19.58 -9.75 16.62
C ASN A 52 18.80 -10.16 17.88
N GLY A 53 19.08 -11.33 18.46
CA GLY A 53 18.32 -11.84 19.60
C GLY A 53 17.00 -12.51 19.21
N TRP A 54 16.84 -12.95 17.96
CA TRP A 54 15.56 -13.49 17.48
C TRP A 54 15.36 -14.96 17.87
N THR A 55 14.19 -15.29 18.42
CA THR A 55 13.78 -16.67 18.71
C THR A 55 13.11 -17.33 17.49
N PRO A 56 12.85 -18.65 17.49
CA PRO A 56 12.08 -19.30 16.44
C PRO A 56 10.71 -18.66 16.16
N LEU A 57 9.98 -18.24 17.21
CA LEU A 57 8.71 -17.51 17.04
C LEU A 57 8.95 -16.17 16.36
N PHE A 58 10.00 -15.46 16.78
CA PHE A 58 10.35 -14.15 16.25
C PHE A 58 10.63 -14.21 14.74
N ILE A 59 11.49 -15.13 14.29
CA ILE A 59 11.81 -15.26 12.86
C ILE A 59 10.61 -15.76 12.03
N ALA A 60 9.77 -16.63 12.59
CA ALA A 60 8.51 -17.04 11.94
C ALA A 60 7.55 -15.86 11.77
N CYS A 61 7.50 -14.94 12.74
CA CYS A 61 6.70 -13.71 12.66
C CYS A 61 7.25 -12.73 11.64
N ILE A 62 8.57 -12.53 11.60
CA ILE A 62 9.28 -11.70 10.62
C ILE A 62 8.98 -12.15 9.19
N ASN A 63 8.95 -13.46 8.95
CA ASN A 63 8.72 -14.03 7.62
C ASN A 63 7.25 -14.31 7.32
N GLY A 64 6.33 -14.00 8.24
CA GLY A 64 4.88 -14.13 8.00
C GLY A 64 4.35 -15.56 7.99
N HIS A 65 5.07 -16.53 8.54
CA HIS A 65 4.73 -17.95 8.50
C HIS A 65 3.63 -18.31 9.51
N LEU A 66 2.40 -17.92 9.19
CA LEU A 66 1.23 -18.01 10.09
C LEU A 66 1.02 -19.39 10.71
N THR A 67 1.15 -20.47 9.92
CA THR A 67 0.96 -21.84 10.46
C THR A 67 2.06 -22.21 11.44
N THR A 68 3.31 -21.87 11.13
CA THR A 68 4.45 -22.07 12.02
C THR A 68 4.28 -21.29 13.33
N VAL A 69 3.86 -20.04 13.26
CA VAL A 69 3.55 -19.23 14.45
C VAL A 69 2.50 -19.92 15.33
N LYS A 70 1.40 -20.41 14.73
CA LYS A 70 0.37 -21.14 15.47
C LYS A 70 0.90 -22.43 16.12
N LEU A 71 1.85 -23.13 15.50
CA LEU A 71 2.46 -24.33 16.07
C LEU A 71 3.35 -23.96 17.27
N LEU A 72 4.19 -22.94 17.14
CA LEU A 72 5.10 -22.49 18.20
C LEU A 72 4.33 -21.94 19.41
N LEU A 73 3.27 -21.15 19.19
CA LEU A 73 2.40 -20.67 20.27
C LEU A 73 1.75 -21.83 21.05
N LYS A 74 1.26 -22.86 20.34
CA LYS A 74 0.70 -24.06 20.98
C LYS A 74 1.73 -24.86 21.79
N ALA A 75 3.01 -24.76 21.43
CA ALA A 75 4.10 -25.40 22.15
C ALA A 75 4.54 -24.62 23.40
N GLY A 76 3.99 -23.43 23.65
CA GLY A 76 4.28 -22.64 24.86
C GLY A 76 5.52 -21.74 24.73
N THR A 77 5.82 -21.23 23.52
CA THR A 77 6.85 -20.20 23.33
C THR A 77 6.50 -18.91 24.08
N GLU A 78 7.50 -18.24 24.66
CA GLU A 78 7.32 -16.94 25.30
C GLU A 78 7.07 -15.84 24.26
N GLN A 79 6.11 -14.96 24.55
CA GLN A 79 5.73 -13.82 23.70
C GLN A 79 6.14 -12.49 24.34
N GLY A 80 6.19 -11.43 23.53
CA GLY A 80 6.48 -10.07 23.95
C GLY A 80 7.95 -9.82 24.25
N MET A 81 8.83 -10.70 23.80
CA MET A 81 10.27 -10.54 23.98
C MET A 81 10.79 -9.50 23.01
N CYS A 82 11.66 -8.60 23.49
CA CYS A 82 12.28 -7.60 22.64
C CYS A 82 13.57 -8.15 22.03
N ASP A 83 13.79 -7.84 20.75
CA ASP A 83 15.08 -8.02 20.09
C ASP A 83 16.13 -7.01 20.59
N LEU A 84 17.35 -7.09 20.07
CA LEU A 84 18.43 -6.18 20.46
C LEU A 84 18.19 -4.72 20.06
N ALA A 85 17.25 -4.45 19.15
CA ALA A 85 16.81 -3.12 18.76
C ALA A 85 15.60 -2.62 19.59
N GLY A 86 15.07 -3.46 20.49
CA GLY A 86 13.92 -3.13 21.34
C GLY A 86 12.55 -3.45 20.72
N TRP A 87 12.50 -4.08 19.55
CA TRP A 87 11.26 -4.46 18.87
C TRP A 87 10.74 -5.80 19.35
N THR A 88 9.43 -5.94 19.44
CA THR A 88 8.75 -7.23 19.67
C THR A 88 8.48 -7.96 18.36
N GLU A 89 8.22 -9.27 18.44
CA GLU A 89 7.85 -10.09 17.30
C GLU A 89 6.55 -9.61 16.64
N LYS A 90 5.61 -9.07 17.45
CA LYS A 90 4.35 -8.49 16.98
C LYS A 90 4.58 -7.20 16.19
N GLU A 91 5.46 -6.33 16.67
CA GLU A 91 5.82 -5.09 15.97
C GLU A 91 6.52 -5.38 14.63
N HIS A 92 7.44 -6.35 14.58
CA HIS A 92 8.03 -6.79 13.31
C HIS A 92 6.98 -7.35 12.35
N ALA A 93 6.04 -8.17 12.84
CA ALA A 93 4.96 -8.70 12.02
C ALA A 93 4.13 -7.57 11.40
N VAL A 94 3.71 -6.56 12.19
CA VAL A 94 2.93 -5.42 11.68
C VAL A 94 3.77 -4.57 10.70
N TYR A 95 5.02 -4.26 11.03
CA TYR A 95 5.91 -3.47 10.18
C TYR A 95 6.12 -4.08 8.79
N ARG A 96 6.17 -5.43 8.73
CA ARG A 96 6.32 -6.21 7.50
C ARG A 96 4.98 -6.58 6.84
N GLY A 97 3.86 -6.10 7.36
CA GLY A 97 2.53 -6.31 6.78
C GLY A 97 1.92 -7.69 7.07
N HIS A 98 2.47 -8.46 8.00
CA HIS A 98 1.95 -9.77 8.42
C HIS A 98 0.83 -9.63 9.46
N MET A 99 -0.23 -8.90 9.13
CA MET A 99 -1.30 -8.53 10.06
C MET A 99 -2.01 -9.74 10.69
N LYS A 100 -2.27 -10.81 9.92
CA LYS A 100 -2.87 -12.06 10.45
C LYS A 100 -1.99 -12.75 11.50
N VAL A 101 -0.67 -12.62 11.39
CA VAL A 101 0.27 -13.11 12.41
C VAL A 101 0.14 -12.25 13.66
N ALA A 102 0.14 -10.92 13.52
CA ALA A 102 0.01 -9.99 14.64
C ALA A 102 -1.33 -10.14 15.37
N GLU A 103 -2.44 -10.34 14.66
CA GLU A 103 -3.76 -10.69 15.22
C GLU A 103 -3.72 -11.99 16.02
N THR A 104 -3.00 -13.00 15.50
CA THR A 104 -2.85 -14.30 16.18
C THR A 104 -2.08 -14.16 17.50
N LEU A 105 -1.02 -13.35 17.52
CA LEU A 105 -0.26 -13.03 18.74
C LEU A 105 -1.15 -12.28 19.75
N ALA A 106 -1.84 -11.22 19.32
CA ALA A 106 -2.72 -10.43 20.18
C ALA A 106 -3.88 -11.27 20.78
N ALA A 107 -4.45 -12.20 20.01
CA ALA A 107 -5.49 -13.10 20.51
C ALA A 107 -4.95 -14.08 21.56
N HIS A 108 -3.70 -14.54 21.43
CA HIS A 108 -3.08 -15.41 22.42
C HIS A 108 -2.74 -14.67 23.71
N GLU A 109 -2.29 -13.42 23.63
CA GLU A 109 -2.08 -12.54 24.79
C GLU A 109 -3.38 -12.36 25.62
N ALA A 110 -4.53 -12.17 24.94
CA ALA A 110 -5.82 -11.98 25.59
C ALA A 110 -6.45 -13.27 26.17
N GLY A 111 -6.03 -14.45 25.69
CA GLY A 111 -6.55 -15.76 26.08
C GLY A 111 -6.09 -16.27 27.45
N ASP A 112 -5.05 -15.66 28.03
CA ASP A 112 -4.41 -16.12 29.28
C ASP A 112 -5.13 -15.62 30.57
N TYR A 113 -6.36 -15.10 30.44
CA TYR A 113 -7.15 -14.55 31.55
C TYR A 113 -8.42 -15.36 31.91
N ARG A 114 -8.51 -16.64 31.50
CA ARG A 114 -9.62 -17.51 31.89
C ARG A 114 -9.15 -18.89 32.36
N ASP A 115 -8.51 -18.91 33.51
CA ASP A 115 -8.63 -20.07 34.39
C ASP A 115 -8.80 -19.61 35.86
N PRO A 116 -10.03 -19.67 36.43
CA PRO A 116 -10.29 -19.25 37.81
C PRO A 116 -9.78 -20.25 38.86
N ALA A 117 -8.79 -21.09 38.55
CA ALA A 117 -8.27 -22.13 39.44
C ALA A 117 -6.75 -22.08 39.71
N SER A 118 -6.07 -20.94 39.49
CA SER A 118 -4.70 -20.76 40.02
C SER A 118 -4.47 -19.37 40.66
N THR A 119 -4.97 -19.20 41.89
CA THR A 119 -4.51 -18.10 42.75
C THR A 119 -3.08 -18.31 43.23
N SER A 120 -2.26 -17.26 43.02
CA SER A 120 -1.02 -16.89 43.69
C SER A 120 0.20 -17.80 43.57
N VAL A 121 1.18 -17.40 42.77
CA VAL A 121 2.55 -17.17 43.27
C VAL A 121 3.17 -16.01 42.48
N LEU A 122 3.46 -14.89 43.15
CA LEU A 122 4.50 -13.95 42.73
C LEU A 122 5.80 -14.75 42.57
N ARG A 123 6.22 -15.08 41.34
CA ARG A 123 7.56 -15.63 41.09
C ARG A 123 8.47 -14.54 40.55
N THR A 124 9.12 -13.86 41.49
CA THR A 124 10.52 -13.47 41.36
C THR A 124 11.36 -14.73 41.06
N GLY A 125 11.61 -14.98 39.78
CA GLY A 125 12.42 -16.11 39.30
C GLY A 125 13.73 -15.60 38.70
N MET A 126 14.73 -15.47 39.56
CA MET A 126 16.11 -15.20 39.19
C MET A 126 16.65 -16.37 38.35
N VAL A 127 16.79 -16.19 37.03
CA VAL A 127 17.46 -17.18 36.16
C VAL A 127 18.96 -17.14 36.44
N ARG A 128 19.56 -18.30 36.73
CA ARG A 128 21.01 -18.46 36.90
C ARG A 128 21.70 -18.29 35.53
N PRO A 129 22.81 -17.54 35.42
CA PRO A 129 23.49 -17.33 34.15
C PRO A 129 24.26 -18.59 33.74
N GLY A 130 23.78 -19.26 32.69
CA GLY A 130 24.54 -20.28 31.97
C GLY A 130 25.55 -19.62 31.03
N LYS A 131 26.82 -19.63 31.41
CA LYS A 131 28.04 -19.30 30.63
C LYS A 131 27.89 -18.26 29.50
N LEU A 132 27.83 -17.00 29.89
CA LEU A 132 28.34 -15.89 29.09
C LEU A 132 29.85 -16.09 28.85
N LEU A 133 30.26 -16.27 27.59
CA LEU A 133 31.65 -16.04 27.19
C LEU A 133 31.92 -14.53 27.31
N LYS A 134 32.62 -14.14 28.37
CA LYS A 134 33.20 -12.80 28.52
C LYS A 134 34.31 -12.63 27.49
N CYS A 135 34.00 -12.01 26.35
CA CYS A 135 35.00 -11.28 25.59
C CYS A 135 35.05 -9.84 26.12
N ALA A 136 36.12 -9.54 26.85
CA ALA A 136 36.41 -8.21 27.36
C ALA A 136 36.68 -7.24 26.20
N LEU A 137 35.70 -6.43 25.83
CA LEU A 137 35.93 -5.25 25.00
C LEU A 137 36.55 -4.16 25.86
N HIS A 138 37.87 -4.03 25.75
CA HIS A 138 38.58 -2.82 26.12
C HIS A 138 37.95 -1.64 25.36
N SER A 139 37.52 -0.62 26.11
CA SER A 139 37.22 0.68 25.55
C SER A 139 38.50 1.28 24.98
N GLN A 140 38.75 1.05 23.70
CA GLN A 140 39.62 1.91 22.91
C GLN A 140 38.74 2.69 21.95
N THR A 141 38.61 3.97 22.25
CA THR A 141 38.22 5.03 21.33
C THR A 141 39.06 4.93 20.06
N ARG A 142 38.55 4.20 19.06
CA ARG A 142 38.99 4.30 17.68
C ARG A 142 37.91 5.04 16.92
N THR A 143 38.24 6.27 16.53
CA THR A 143 37.62 6.99 15.44
C THR A 143 37.70 6.13 14.18
N SER A 144 36.71 5.28 13.94
CA SER A 144 36.49 4.75 12.60
C SER A 144 35.75 5.83 11.83
N SER A 145 36.41 6.33 10.79
CA SER A 145 35.77 7.06 9.72
C SER A 145 34.58 6.22 9.27
N ARG A 146 33.36 6.70 9.55
CA ARG A 146 32.12 6.18 8.96
C ARG A 146 32.40 6.00 7.48
N LEU A 147 32.39 4.75 7.01
CA LEU A 147 32.22 4.48 5.60
C LEU A 147 30.82 5.01 5.29
N ILE A 148 30.81 6.24 4.78
CA ILE A 148 29.64 6.88 4.19
C ILE A 148 29.20 5.89 3.10
N PRO A 149 28.00 5.28 3.21
CA PRO A 149 27.45 4.53 2.09
C PRO A 149 27.49 5.45 0.86
N PRO A 150 27.80 4.95 -0.34
CA PRO A 150 27.83 5.80 -1.53
C PRO A 150 26.53 6.60 -1.57
N GLU A 151 26.66 7.93 -1.66
CA GLU A 151 25.53 8.85 -1.77
C GLU A 151 24.56 8.27 -2.79
N MET A 152 23.39 7.81 -2.33
CA MET A 152 22.27 7.56 -3.23
C MET A 152 21.91 8.93 -3.79
N THR A 153 22.30 9.18 -5.04
CA THR A 153 21.71 10.25 -5.82
C THR A 153 20.19 10.07 -5.77
N PRO A 154 19.42 11.11 -5.41
CA PRO A 154 17.96 11.00 -5.37
C PRO A 154 17.45 10.55 -6.75
N THR A 155 16.74 9.43 -6.79
CA THR A 155 16.10 8.89 -8.01
C THR A 155 14.98 9.78 -8.56
N CYS A 156 14.72 10.95 -7.98
CA CYS A 156 13.56 11.79 -8.31
C CYS A 156 13.90 13.26 -8.60
N CYS A 157 15.17 13.68 -8.57
CA CYS A 157 15.55 15.02 -9.03
C CYS A 157 15.69 15.10 -10.56
N TRP A 158 14.80 14.42 -11.30
CA TRP A 158 14.69 14.64 -12.73
C TRP A 158 14.24 16.09 -12.90
N THR A 159 15.20 16.93 -13.30
CA THR A 159 14.90 18.23 -13.89
C THR A 159 13.84 18.04 -14.96
N GLN A 160 13.05 19.05 -15.29
CA GLN A 160 12.25 19.04 -16.52
C GLN A 160 13.18 18.92 -17.75
N ASP A 161 13.77 17.75 -17.99
CA ASP A 161 14.33 17.38 -19.26
C ASP A 161 13.17 17.00 -20.19
N ASP A 162 13.23 17.42 -21.45
CA ASP A 162 12.19 17.14 -22.45
C ASP A 162 12.16 15.64 -22.86
N ASN A 163 12.61 14.74 -21.98
CA ASN A 163 12.69 13.30 -22.19
C ASN A 163 11.47 12.59 -21.60
N SER A 164 11.13 11.45 -22.18
CA SER A 164 10.32 10.44 -21.51
C SER A 164 11.23 9.53 -20.67
N HIS A 165 10.66 8.95 -19.62
CA HIS A 165 11.40 8.05 -18.73
C HIS A 165 10.84 6.63 -18.81
N ILE A 166 11.72 5.66 -19.03
CA ILE A 166 11.39 4.24 -19.03
C ILE A 166 11.96 3.64 -17.75
N LEU A 167 11.08 3.03 -16.95
CA LEU A 167 11.42 2.38 -15.70
C LEU A 167 11.22 0.88 -15.87
N VAL A 168 12.29 0.11 -15.82
CA VAL A 168 12.29 -1.35 -15.99
C VAL A 168 12.59 -2.00 -14.65
N THR A 169 11.69 -2.83 -14.15
CA THR A 169 11.93 -3.60 -12.92
C THR A 169 12.06 -5.06 -13.30
N LEU A 170 13.17 -5.70 -12.93
CA LEU A 170 13.32 -7.14 -13.18
C LEU A 170 12.52 -7.95 -12.16
N GLY A 171 11.93 -9.06 -12.62
CA GLY A 171 10.99 -9.87 -11.86
C GLY A 171 9.53 -9.44 -12.04
N PRO A 172 8.60 -10.29 -11.61
CA PRO A 172 7.19 -9.94 -11.59
C PRO A 172 6.92 -8.87 -10.53
N SER A 173 6.11 -7.87 -10.88
CA SER A 173 5.58 -6.91 -9.92
C SER A 173 4.47 -7.51 -9.04
N ASN A 174 3.80 -8.56 -9.56
CA ASN A 174 2.72 -9.26 -8.89
C ASN A 174 3.22 -10.35 -7.92
N THR A 175 2.91 -10.20 -6.62
CA THR A 175 3.24 -11.17 -5.56
C THR A 175 2.57 -12.54 -5.71
N ARG A 176 1.58 -12.69 -6.60
CA ARG A 176 0.97 -13.99 -6.95
C ARG A 176 1.73 -14.76 -8.03
N SER A 177 2.79 -14.17 -8.59
CA SER A 177 3.61 -14.81 -9.62
C SER A 177 4.83 -15.49 -8.98
N ASP A 178 5.05 -16.74 -9.33
CA ASP A 178 6.23 -17.53 -8.92
C ASP A 178 7.36 -17.44 -9.96
N LEU A 179 7.32 -16.48 -10.89
CA LEU A 179 8.33 -16.34 -11.94
C LEU A 179 9.61 -15.71 -11.40
N GLU A 180 10.75 -16.30 -11.77
CA GLU A 180 12.05 -15.71 -11.46
C GLU A 180 12.38 -14.53 -12.39
N PRO A 181 13.11 -13.50 -11.91
CA PRO A 181 13.56 -12.39 -12.74
C PRO A 181 14.40 -12.81 -13.94
N VAL A 182 15.28 -13.80 -13.75
CA VAL A 182 16.13 -14.37 -14.80
C VAL A 182 16.21 -15.88 -14.61
N GLU A 183 15.75 -16.62 -15.62
CA GLU A 183 15.87 -18.08 -15.67
C GLU A 183 16.88 -18.45 -16.75
N ILE A 184 17.82 -19.34 -16.40
CA ILE A 184 18.83 -19.86 -17.34
C ILE A 184 18.78 -21.38 -17.29
N PHE A 185 18.61 -22.02 -18.45
CA PHE A 185 18.55 -23.47 -18.60
C PHE A 185 19.88 -24.02 -19.09
N GLU A 186 20.36 -25.08 -18.44
CA GLU A 186 21.53 -25.83 -18.88
C GLU A 186 21.17 -26.73 -20.07
N ARG A 187 21.03 -26.13 -21.25
CA ARG A 187 20.71 -26.81 -22.52
C ARG A 187 21.70 -26.53 -23.65
N SER A 188 22.74 -25.74 -23.40
CA SER A 188 23.77 -25.39 -24.40
C SER A 188 24.63 -26.61 -24.73
N SER A 189 25.00 -26.75 -26.01
CA SER A 189 25.84 -27.82 -26.54
C SER A 189 27.32 -27.74 -26.10
N ASP A 190 27.77 -26.59 -25.59
CA ASP A 190 29.20 -26.26 -25.43
C ASP A 190 29.68 -26.12 -23.96
N ASN A 191 28.97 -26.66 -22.96
CA ASN A 191 29.34 -26.51 -21.54
C ASN A 191 29.56 -25.04 -21.10
N ILE A 192 28.88 -24.08 -21.75
CA ILE A 192 29.02 -22.63 -21.51
C ILE A 192 28.69 -22.26 -20.06
N PHE A 193 27.82 -23.04 -19.42
CA PHE A 193 27.40 -22.89 -18.03
C PHE A 193 28.23 -23.70 -17.03
N SER A 194 29.37 -24.27 -17.45
CA SER A 194 30.28 -24.98 -16.53
C SER A 194 30.70 -24.05 -15.39
N MET A 195 30.16 -24.32 -14.20
CA MET A 195 30.44 -23.56 -12.98
C MET A 195 31.83 -23.93 -12.47
N ASN A 196 32.85 -23.25 -12.98
CA ASN A 196 34.13 -23.17 -12.28
C ASN A 196 34.04 -22.06 -11.23
N TYR A 197 34.74 -22.20 -10.10
CA TYR A 197 34.79 -21.19 -9.01
C TYR A 197 35.22 -19.77 -9.46
N GLU A 198 35.68 -19.62 -10.70
CA GLU A 198 36.14 -18.36 -11.29
C GLU A 198 35.15 -17.74 -12.30
N THR A 199 33.96 -18.31 -12.52
CA THR A 199 32.97 -17.78 -13.46
C THR A 199 31.76 -17.17 -12.75
N THR A 200 31.37 -15.96 -13.15
CA THR A 200 30.13 -15.29 -12.73
C THR A 200 29.27 -14.95 -13.93
N PHE A 201 27.96 -14.89 -13.74
CA PHE A 201 27.00 -14.50 -14.77
C PHE A 201 26.37 -13.17 -14.39
N GLY A 202 25.86 -12.47 -15.39
CA GLY A 202 25.10 -11.25 -15.18
C GLY A 202 24.12 -10.97 -16.30
N VAL A 203 23.22 -10.04 -16.06
CA VAL A 203 22.31 -9.49 -17.06
C VAL A 203 22.63 -8.02 -17.28
N MET A 204 22.75 -7.61 -18.54
CA MET A 204 22.86 -6.21 -18.95
C MET A 204 21.55 -5.78 -19.58
N ILE A 205 20.99 -4.66 -19.11
CA ILE A 205 19.75 -4.07 -19.63
C ILE A 205 20.11 -2.79 -20.40
N LYS A 206 19.67 -2.71 -21.65
CA LYS A 206 19.83 -1.53 -22.50
C LYS A 206 18.47 -1.06 -23.00
N ALA A 207 18.34 0.24 -23.22
CA ALA A 207 17.20 0.84 -23.90
C ALA A 207 17.68 1.53 -25.19
N GLY A 208 17.16 1.07 -26.33
CA GLY A 208 17.53 1.54 -27.66
C GLY A 208 18.76 0.86 -28.26
N ASP A 209 19.03 1.19 -29.53
CA ASP A 209 20.08 0.54 -30.34
C ASP A 209 21.43 1.29 -30.27
N THR A 210 21.48 2.45 -29.61
CA THR A 210 22.67 3.30 -29.51
C THR A 210 23.29 3.26 -28.12
N ASN A 211 24.62 3.25 -28.05
CA ASN A 211 25.38 3.34 -26.79
C ASN A 211 25.27 4.72 -26.09
N SER A 212 24.37 5.60 -26.55
CA SER A 212 24.15 6.93 -25.96
C SER A 212 23.37 6.86 -24.64
N ILE A 213 22.59 5.81 -24.43
CA ILE A 213 21.83 5.60 -23.20
C ILE A 213 22.63 4.63 -22.31
N PRO A 214 22.93 4.99 -21.05
CA PRO A 214 23.67 4.13 -20.14
C PRO A 214 22.98 2.77 -19.94
N ALA A 215 23.74 1.69 -20.08
CA ALA A 215 23.30 0.34 -19.77
C ALA A 215 23.40 0.05 -18.27
N HIS A 216 22.51 -0.80 -17.75
CA HIS A 216 22.58 -1.29 -16.37
C HIS A 216 23.09 -2.73 -16.34
N CYS A 217 24.14 -3.00 -15.56
CA CYS A 217 24.74 -4.33 -15.43
C CYS A 217 24.48 -4.88 -14.04
N ILE A 218 23.92 -6.09 -13.96
CA ILE A 218 23.59 -6.77 -12.70
C ILE A 218 24.27 -8.13 -12.68
N GLU A 219 24.98 -8.46 -11.60
CA GLU A 219 25.52 -9.81 -11.37
C GLU A 219 24.40 -10.75 -10.86
N LEU A 220 24.46 -12.01 -11.28
CA LEU A 220 23.51 -13.06 -10.92
C LEU A 220 24.15 -14.05 -9.93
N PRO A 221 23.40 -14.58 -8.93
CA PRO A 221 21.98 -14.31 -8.67
C PRO A 221 21.76 -12.87 -8.18
N MET A 222 20.59 -12.31 -8.52
CA MET A 222 20.31 -10.90 -8.27
C MET A 222 20.38 -10.59 -6.76
N PRO A 223 21.13 -9.56 -6.36
CA PRO A 223 21.13 -9.09 -4.98
C PRO A 223 19.72 -8.71 -4.50
N GLY A 224 19.34 -9.15 -3.30
CA GLY A 224 17.99 -8.93 -2.75
C GLY A 224 17.56 -7.46 -2.66
N ASN A 225 18.52 -6.54 -2.51
CA ASN A 225 18.28 -5.09 -2.47
C ASN A 225 17.97 -4.46 -3.85
N LEU A 226 18.12 -5.20 -4.95
CA LEU A 226 17.74 -4.77 -6.29
C LEU A 226 16.36 -5.30 -6.70
N ILE A 227 15.81 -6.27 -5.97
CA ILE A 227 14.46 -6.78 -6.20
C ILE A 227 13.47 -5.62 -6.03
N ASN A 228 12.57 -5.45 -6.99
CA ASN A 228 11.56 -4.37 -7.04
C ASN A 228 12.11 -2.94 -7.19
N LYS A 229 13.42 -2.78 -7.46
CA LYS A 229 14.02 -1.48 -7.76
C LYS A 229 14.05 -1.25 -9.27
N PRO A 230 13.43 -0.17 -9.78
CA PRO A 230 13.43 0.10 -11.22
C PRO A 230 14.78 0.62 -11.71
N PHE A 231 15.21 0.12 -12.87
CA PHE A 231 16.27 0.65 -13.71
C PHE A 231 15.71 1.75 -14.60
N HIS A 232 16.35 2.92 -14.58
CA HIS A 232 15.88 4.10 -15.27
C HIS A 232 16.63 4.33 -16.59
N PHE A 233 15.87 4.70 -17.62
CA PHE A 233 16.37 5.16 -18.91
C PHE A 233 15.63 6.44 -19.31
N ALA A 234 16.36 7.53 -19.57
CA ALA A 234 15.81 8.73 -20.17
C ALA A 234 15.93 8.64 -21.70
N VAL A 235 14.82 8.85 -22.41
CA VAL A 235 14.73 8.72 -23.87
C VAL A 235 13.98 9.90 -24.47
N GLY A 236 14.41 10.38 -25.63
CA GLY A 236 13.72 11.50 -26.31
C GLY A 236 12.37 11.08 -26.91
N ASP A 237 12.31 9.90 -27.50
CA ASP A 237 11.09 9.31 -28.08
C ASP A 237 10.85 7.94 -27.45
N SER A 238 9.77 7.79 -26.69
CA SER A 238 9.39 6.53 -26.04
C SER A 238 8.72 5.53 -26.98
N ASP A 239 8.18 5.98 -28.12
CA ASP A 239 7.36 5.13 -29.00
C ASP A 239 8.20 4.13 -29.79
N ASN A 240 9.50 4.37 -29.94
CA ASN A 240 10.39 3.57 -30.76
C ASN A 240 11.61 3.06 -29.99
N VAL A 241 11.39 2.59 -28.76
CA VAL A 241 12.46 2.04 -27.91
C VAL A 241 12.35 0.52 -27.81
N ASN A 242 13.48 -0.14 -27.97
CA ASN A 242 13.65 -1.56 -27.72
C ASN A 242 14.38 -1.75 -26.38
N LEU A 243 13.91 -2.67 -25.54
CA LEU A 243 14.68 -3.14 -24.40
C LEU A 243 15.48 -4.36 -24.82
N VAL A 244 16.79 -4.33 -24.56
CA VAL A 244 17.71 -5.43 -24.86
C VAL A 244 18.27 -5.98 -23.56
N PHE A 245 18.14 -7.28 -23.37
CA PHE A 245 18.63 -8.02 -22.22
C PHE A 245 19.74 -8.97 -22.68
N GLU A 246 20.98 -8.66 -22.31
CA GLU A 246 22.16 -9.45 -22.66
C GLU A 246 22.63 -10.23 -21.44
N ILE A 247 22.63 -11.56 -21.54
CA ILE A 247 23.24 -12.43 -20.52
C ILE A 247 24.72 -12.51 -20.82
N PHE A 248 25.56 -12.14 -19.86
CA PHE A 248 27.00 -12.18 -20.01
C PHE A 248 27.67 -13.10 -19.00
N ARG A 249 28.80 -13.65 -19.42
CA ARG A 249 29.74 -14.41 -18.60
C ARG A 249 30.95 -13.55 -18.29
N LYS A 250 31.42 -13.59 -17.05
CA LYS A 250 32.66 -12.95 -16.60
C LYS A 250 33.55 -13.97 -15.91
N VAL A 251 34.77 -14.13 -16.40
CA VAL A 251 35.78 -15.02 -15.83
C VAL A 251 36.77 -14.20 -15.00
N TYR A 252 36.87 -14.48 -13.71
CA TYR A 252 37.85 -13.86 -12.82
C TYR A 252 39.25 -14.31 -13.25
N ARG A 253 40.14 -13.34 -13.58
CA ARG A 253 41.58 -13.46 -13.91
C ARG A 253 41.99 -13.47 -15.39
N SER A 254 41.07 -13.35 -16.34
CA SER A 254 41.43 -12.96 -17.70
C SER A 254 41.21 -11.46 -17.90
N ASP A 255 42.12 -10.79 -18.62
CA ASP A 255 41.91 -9.43 -19.16
C ASP A 255 40.85 -9.42 -20.29
N GLU A 256 40.15 -10.54 -20.50
CA GLU A 256 39.13 -10.68 -21.53
C GLU A 256 37.84 -10.00 -21.08
N SER A 257 37.32 -9.13 -21.96
CA SER A 257 36.02 -8.48 -21.84
C SER A 257 34.90 -9.50 -21.63
N SER A 258 33.91 -9.17 -20.78
CA SER A 258 32.70 -9.97 -20.56
C SER A 258 32.12 -10.48 -21.89
N GLN A 259 31.87 -11.79 -21.97
CA GLN A 259 31.34 -12.43 -23.18
C GLN A 259 29.81 -12.48 -23.09
N VAL A 260 29.12 -11.92 -24.08
CA VAL A 260 27.66 -12.06 -24.20
C VAL A 260 27.32 -13.47 -24.70
N ILE A 261 26.57 -14.21 -23.91
CA ILE A 261 26.15 -15.59 -24.17
C ILE A 261 24.86 -15.62 -24.98
N GLY A 262 23.91 -14.73 -24.65
CA GLY A 262 22.64 -14.68 -25.33
C GLY A 262 21.90 -13.39 -25.08
N THR A 263 20.91 -13.15 -25.92
CA THR A 263 20.18 -11.88 -25.99
C THR A 263 18.68 -12.12 -26.06
N GLY A 264 17.91 -11.34 -25.30
CA GLY A 264 16.46 -11.19 -25.45
C GLY A 264 16.12 -9.74 -25.77
N ILE A 265 15.07 -9.53 -26.57
CA ILE A 265 14.65 -8.20 -27.01
C ILE A 265 13.15 -8.05 -26.80
N ALA A 266 12.74 -6.94 -26.18
CA ALA A 266 11.35 -6.51 -26.09
C ALA A 266 11.14 -5.21 -26.87
N LEU A 267 10.20 -5.21 -27.81
CA LEU A 267 9.80 -4.00 -28.54
C LEU A 267 8.72 -3.29 -27.72
N LEU A 268 9.03 -2.15 -27.08
CA LEU A 268 8.11 -1.51 -26.13
C LEU A 268 6.76 -1.15 -26.76
N LYS A 269 6.77 -0.65 -27.99
CA LYS A 269 5.55 -0.33 -28.76
C LYS A 269 4.63 -1.53 -28.96
N SER A 270 5.19 -2.74 -29.00
CA SER A 270 4.45 -3.98 -29.24
C SER A 270 3.93 -4.60 -27.95
N LEU A 271 4.47 -4.20 -26.80
CA LEU A 271 3.98 -4.68 -25.51
C LEU A 271 2.57 -4.13 -25.26
N GLY A 272 1.66 -5.00 -24.86
CA GLY A 272 0.29 -4.59 -24.48
C GLY A 272 -0.60 -4.10 -25.63
N GLN A 273 -0.21 -4.33 -26.90
CA GLN A 273 -1.10 -4.05 -28.04
C GLN A 273 -2.37 -4.91 -28.01
N GLY A 274 -3.48 -4.37 -28.53
CA GLY A 274 -4.74 -5.11 -28.69
C GLY A 274 -5.97 -4.44 -28.05
N LEU A 275 -5.79 -3.27 -27.43
CA LEU A 275 -6.88 -2.51 -26.80
C LEU A 275 -7.23 -1.24 -27.58
N ALA A 276 -8.33 -0.60 -27.19
CA ALA A 276 -8.78 0.67 -27.76
C ALA A 276 -7.74 1.79 -27.52
N PRO A 277 -7.75 2.89 -28.31
CA PRO A 277 -6.88 4.04 -28.06
C PRO A 277 -6.99 4.51 -26.60
N ASN A 278 -5.86 4.93 -26.02
CA ASN A 278 -5.74 5.35 -24.62
C ASN A 278 -6.20 4.30 -23.60
N HIS A 279 -6.13 3.01 -23.94
CA HIS A 279 -6.34 1.92 -23.01
C HIS A 279 -5.12 1.00 -23.00
N GLU A 280 -4.84 0.44 -21.83
CA GLU A 280 -3.73 -0.49 -21.62
C GLU A 280 -4.14 -1.66 -20.73
N SER A 281 -3.33 -2.72 -20.79
CA SER A 281 -3.45 -3.86 -19.89
C SER A 281 -2.99 -3.47 -18.48
N LEU A 282 -3.74 -3.90 -17.46
CA LEU A 282 -3.29 -3.83 -16.07
C LEU A 282 -2.17 -4.84 -15.78
N ILE A 283 -2.05 -5.90 -16.59
CA ILE A 283 -0.91 -6.82 -16.56
C ILE A 283 0.25 -6.15 -17.30
N ARG A 284 1.30 -5.80 -16.55
CA ARG A 284 2.51 -5.13 -17.04
C ARG A 284 3.79 -5.95 -16.84
N ASP A 285 3.64 -7.20 -16.40
CA ASP A 285 4.73 -8.16 -16.33
C ASP A 285 4.86 -8.85 -17.70
N PHE A 286 6.07 -8.83 -18.26
CA PHE A 286 6.41 -9.40 -19.56
C PHE A 286 7.58 -10.36 -19.40
N THR A 287 7.57 -11.44 -20.18
CA THR A 287 8.67 -12.40 -20.24
C THR A 287 9.17 -12.50 -21.67
N VAL A 288 10.47 -12.31 -21.85
CA VAL A 288 11.13 -12.48 -23.15
C VAL A 288 12.09 -13.67 -23.12
N PRO A 289 12.14 -14.46 -24.21
CA PRO A 289 13.12 -15.54 -24.32
C PRO A 289 14.53 -14.98 -24.52
N ILE A 290 15.52 -15.62 -23.91
CA ILE A 290 16.93 -15.40 -24.18
C ILE A 290 17.40 -16.46 -25.19
N LEU A 291 17.94 -15.99 -26.31
CA LEU A 291 18.48 -16.82 -27.37
C LEU A 291 20.02 -16.76 -27.35
N GLU A 292 20.67 -17.92 -27.42
CA GLU A 292 22.13 -18.03 -27.49
C GLU A 292 22.69 -17.35 -28.75
N ASN A 293 23.76 -16.58 -28.57
CA ASN A 293 24.41 -15.88 -29.65
C ASN A 293 25.03 -16.88 -30.65
N GLY A 294 24.66 -16.76 -31.93
CA GLY A 294 25.17 -17.60 -33.01
C GLY A 294 24.31 -18.83 -33.32
N SER A 295 23.86 -19.57 -32.30
CA SER A 295 23.02 -20.77 -32.50
C SER A 295 21.52 -20.48 -32.51
N MET A 296 21.08 -19.37 -31.90
CA MET A 296 19.67 -19.01 -31.67
C MET A 296 18.89 -20.03 -30.84
N ILE A 297 19.57 -20.87 -30.05
CA ILE A 297 18.94 -21.82 -29.14
C ILE A 297 18.35 -21.08 -27.95
N TYR A 298 17.15 -21.47 -27.52
CA TYR A 298 16.54 -20.97 -26.29
C TYR A 298 17.30 -21.46 -25.06
N ILE A 299 17.92 -20.53 -24.33
CA ILE A 299 18.76 -20.82 -23.16
C ILE A 299 18.20 -20.27 -21.85
N GLY A 300 17.08 -19.56 -21.88
CA GLY A 300 16.54 -18.93 -20.69
C GLY A 300 15.47 -17.91 -20.98
N SER A 301 15.03 -17.19 -19.95
CA SER A 301 14.09 -16.09 -20.08
C SER A 301 14.40 -14.98 -19.07
N VAL A 302 13.95 -13.77 -19.39
CA VAL A 302 13.95 -12.64 -18.47
C VAL A 302 12.52 -12.16 -18.30
N THR A 303 12.08 -12.10 -17.05
CA THR A 303 10.79 -11.54 -16.65
C THR A 303 11.02 -10.14 -16.09
N PHE A 304 10.20 -9.19 -16.52
CA PHE A 304 10.32 -7.79 -16.10
C PHE A 304 8.98 -7.08 -16.20
N SER A 305 8.82 -6.02 -15.41
CA SER A 305 7.77 -5.02 -15.61
C SER A 305 8.34 -3.73 -16.15
N VAL A 306 7.52 -3.00 -16.92
CA VAL A 306 7.90 -1.69 -17.46
C VAL A 306 6.83 -0.64 -17.21
N LEU A 307 7.28 0.54 -16.78
CA LEU A 307 6.47 1.74 -16.66
C LEU A 307 7.09 2.84 -17.51
N VAL A 308 6.33 3.36 -18.47
CA VAL A 308 6.74 4.48 -19.32
C VAL A 308 6.08 5.74 -18.80
N VAL A 309 6.87 6.76 -18.48
CA VAL A 309 6.39 8.08 -18.07
C VAL A 309 6.69 9.08 -19.18
N THR A 310 5.64 9.54 -19.85
CA THR A 310 5.75 10.54 -20.92
C THR A 310 5.77 11.95 -20.36
N LEU A 311 6.32 12.88 -21.14
CA LEU A 311 6.40 14.28 -20.77
C LEU A 311 5.00 14.89 -20.57
N PHE A 312 4.79 15.54 -19.42
CA PHE A 312 3.61 16.36 -19.14
C PHE A 312 4.01 17.84 -19.11
N ARG A 313 3.29 18.67 -19.87
CA ARG A 313 3.48 20.14 -19.84
C ARG A 313 2.28 20.80 -19.17
N PRO A 314 2.42 21.28 -17.91
CA PRO A 314 1.30 21.87 -17.19
C PRO A 314 0.80 23.14 -17.91
N PRO A 315 -0.52 23.33 -18.07
CA PRO A 315 -1.09 24.53 -18.70
C PRO A 315 -0.66 25.84 -18.04
N ASN A 316 -0.40 25.83 -16.73
CA ASN A 316 0.03 26.98 -15.93
C ASN A 316 1.27 26.62 -15.10
N ALA A 317 2.46 26.70 -15.67
CA ALA A 317 3.71 26.29 -15.01
C ALA A 317 4.18 27.22 -13.85
N SER A 318 3.56 28.39 -13.66
CA SER A 318 3.99 29.39 -12.66
C SER A 318 3.29 29.29 -11.30
N LEU A 319 2.63 28.17 -10.99
CA LEU A 319 1.97 27.99 -9.70
C LEU A 319 3.00 27.88 -8.56
N ARG A 320 2.65 28.48 -7.42
CA ARG A 320 3.44 28.34 -6.20
C ARG A 320 3.34 26.91 -5.69
N ALA A 321 4.48 26.37 -5.23
CA ALA A 321 4.50 25.08 -4.54
C ALA A 321 3.53 25.07 -3.35
N SER A 322 2.68 24.06 -3.33
CA SER A 322 1.71 23.76 -2.30
C SER A 322 2.45 23.28 -1.04
N PRO A 323 2.21 23.89 0.13
CA PRO A 323 2.90 23.50 1.35
C PRO A 323 2.43 22.16 1.92
N GLY A 324 1.32 21.60 1.40
CA GLY A 324 0.64 20.47 2.02
C GLY A 324 -0.22 20.89 3.21
N PHE A 325 -0.99 19.96 3.78
CA PHE A 325 -1.92 20.27 4.88
C PHE A 325 -1.32 20.13 6.29
N TRP A 326 -0.10 19.63 6.43
CA TRP A 326 0.59 19.44 7.70
C TRP A 326 1.17 20.74 8.26
N LYS A 327 1.19 20.85 9.60
CA LYS A 327 1.69 22.04 10.31
C LYS A 327 3.03 21.79 10.96
N LYS A 328 3.88 22.82 10.94
CA LYS A 328 5.20 22.81 11.61
C LYS A 328 5.13 22.83 13.14
N ASP A 329 3.96 23.07 13.72
CA ASP A 329 3.76 23.14 15.16
C ASP A 329 3.67 21.76 15.84
N GLY A 330 3.77 20.67 15.06
CA GLY A 330 3.69 19.29 15.57
C GLY A 330 2.27 18.88 15.99
N SER A 331 1.25 19.68 15.67
CA SER A 331 -0.14 19.29 15.94
C SER A 331 -0.60 18.24 14.93
N THR A 332 -1.22 17.16 15.44
CA THR A 332 -1.96 16.22 14.59
C THR A 332 -3.09 16.93 13.84
N GLN A 333 -3.10 16.82 12.51
CA GLN A 333 -4.12 17.37 11.64
C GLN A 333 -5.32 16.42 11.55
N ILE A 334 -6.52 16.99 11.53
CA ILE A 334 -7.74 16.24 11.27
C ILE A 334 -8.12 16.43 9.79
N VAL A 335 -8.18 15.33 9.07
CA VAL A 335 -8.60 15.30 7.66
C VAL A 335 -10.00 14.72 7.60
N GLY A 336 -10.92 15.44 6.98
CA GLY A 336 -12.27 14.93 6.72
C GLY A 336 -12.23 13.92 5.59
N HIS A 337 -12.38 12.63 5.91
CA HIS A 337 -12.42 11.54 4.94
C HIS A 337 -13.70 11.63 4.08
N ARG A 338 -13.53 11.82 2.77
CA ARG A 338 -14.61 12.13 1.81
C ARG A 338 -15.49 13.30 2.26
N GLY A 339 -14.85 14.26 2.94
CA GLY A 339 -15.49 15.32 3.73
C GLY A 339 -15.90 14.83 5.12
N SER A 340 -17.16 14.99 5.50
CA SER A 340 -17.74 14.33 6.69
C SER A 340 -18.81 13.34 6.23
N GLY A 341 -18.52 12.64 5.13
CA GLY A 341 -19.39 11.64 4.54
C GLY A 341 -19.46 10.40 5.42
N ALA A 342 -20.63 9.79 5.54
CA ALA A 342 -20.80 8.53 6.23
C ALA A 342 -21.63 7.56 5.37
N ASN A 343 -21.17 6.31 5.31
CA ASN A 343 -21.75 5.28 4.43
C ASN A 343 -22.47 4.18 5.22
N SER A 344 -22.94 4.49 6.42
CA SER A 344 -23.53 3.49 7.30
C SER A 344 -25.01 3.29 6.98
N THR A 345 -25.44 2.04 6.87
CA THR A 345 -26.87 1.71 6.81
C THR A 345 -27.58 1.92 8.15
N ALA A 346 -26.82 2.01 9.25
CA ALA A 346 -27.36 2.22 10.58
C ALA A 346 -27.97 3.63 10.71
N ARG A 347 -29.27 3.69 11.00
CA ARG A 347 -30.00 4.96 11.20
C ARG A 347 -29.87 5.50 12.63
N THR A 348 -28.68 5.41 13.21
CA THR A 348 -28.43 5.90 14.58
C THR A 348 -28.38 7.43 14.63
N ASN A 349 -27.85 8.06 13.57
CA ASN A 349 -27.70 9.51 13.43
C ASN A 349 -27.99 9.98 11.99
N LEU A 350 -28.16 11.29 11.81
CA LEU A 350 -28.26 11.91 10.49
C LEU A 350 -26.90 11.85 9.78
N GLN A 351 -26.87 11.33 8.55
CA GLN A 351 -25.65 11.17 7.75
C GLN A 351 -25.70 12.05 6.50
N ILE A 352 -24.54 12.55 6.07
CA ILE A 352 -24.37 13.29 4.82
C ILE A 352 -23.69 12.34 3.83
N GLY A 353 -24.15 12.35 2.58
CA GLY A 353 -23.53 11.56 1.50
C GLY A 353 -22.07 11.96 1.29
N GLU A 354 -21.20 10.96 1.18
CA GLU A 354 -19.78 11.18 0.90
C GLU A 354 -19.54 11.83 -0.45
N ASN A 355 -18.36 12.45 -0.61
CA ASN A 355 -17.91 12.99 -1.90
C ASN A 355 -18.87 14.04 -2.51
N THR A 356 -19.51 14.85 -1.65
CA THR A 356 -20.43 15.93 -2.03
C THR A 356 -19.91 17.29 -1.60
N VAL A 357 -20.30 18.37 -2.30
CA VAL A 357 -19.97 19.75 -1.89
C VAL A 357 -20.38 20.00 -0.43
N GLN A 358 -21.55 19.52 -0.03
CA GLN A 358 -22.02 19.66 1.35
C GLN A 358 -21.19 18.87 2.37
N SER A 359 -20.71 17.67 2.05
CA SER A 359 -19.84 16.92 2.98
C SER A 359 -18.52 17.64 3.22
N PHE A 360 -17.96 18.28 2.18
CA PHE A 360 -16.73 19.06 2.28
C PHE A 360 -16.90 20.36 3.08
N LEU A 361 -17.96 21.12 2.81
CA LEU A 361 -18.28 22.33 3.59
C LEU A 361 -18.53 21.99 5.05
N THR A 362 -19.21 20.88 5.32
CA THR A 362 -19.47 20.41 6.68
C THR A 362 -18.16 20.08 7.40
N ALA A 363 -17.29 19.27 6.80
CA ALA A 363 -15.99 18.94 7.38
C ALA A 363 -15.15 20.17 7.71
N SER A 364 -15.06 21.12 6.77
CA SER A 364 -14.34 22.37 6.97
C SER A 364 -14.94 23.19 8.13
N SER A 365 -16.27 23.31 8.20
CA SER A 365 -16.95 24.03 9.28
C SER A 365 -16.79 23.38 10.66
N LEU A 366 -16.57 22.06 10.70
CA LEU A 366 -16.33 21.28 11.91
C LEU A 366 -14.85 21.28 12.34
N GLY A 367 -13.99 22.02 11.63
CA GLY A 367 -12.58 22.20 11.99
C GLY A 367 -11.62 21.19 11.36
N ALA A 368 -12.01 20.51 10.29
CA ALA A 368 -11.04 19.74 9.50
C ALA A 368 -10.00 20.68 8.88
N SER A 369 -8.72 20.32 8.99
CA SER A 369 -7.60 21.04 8.37
C SER A 369 -7.56 20.86 6.85
N CYS A 370 -8.14 19.75 6.37
CA CYS A 370 -8.14 19.33 4.98
C CYS A 370 -9.39 18.46 4.73
N VAL A 371 -9.89 18.47 3.50
CA VAL A 371 -10.91 17.52 3.04
C VAL A 371 -10.30 16.59 2.02
N GLU A 372 -10.53 15.29 2.21
CA GLU A 372 -10.10 14.24 1.30
C GLU A 372 -11.25 13.84 0.37
N PHE A 373 -10.94 13.45 -0.87
CA PHE A 373 -11.89 12.86 -1.81
C PHE A 373 -11.20 12.12 -2.97
N ASP A 374 -11.95 11.18 -3.56
CA ASP A 374 -11.52 10.35 -4.68
C ASP A 374 -11.85 10.95 -6.04
N VAL A 375 -10.92 10.91 -6.99
CA VAL A 375 -11.11 11.32 -8.38
C VAL A 375 -10.88 10.13 -9.31
N GLN A 376 -11.85 9.93 -10.22
CA GLN A 376 -11.77 8.97 -11.33
C GLN A 376 -12.17 9.65 -12.65
N LEU A 377 -11.93 8.98 -13.78
CA LEU A 377 -12.34 9.43 -15.11
C LEU A 377 -13.48 8.58 -15.67
N THR A 378 -14.50 9.24 -16.21
CA THR A 378 -15.53 8.61 -17.04
C THR A 378 -14.96 8.21 -18.41
N LYS A 379 -15.68 7.39 -19.18
CA LYS A 379 -15.27 6.91 -20.51
C LYS A 379 -14.86 8.02 -21.48
N ASP A 380 -15.54 9.14 -21.41
CA ASP A 380 -15.32 10.36 -22.18
C ASP A 380 -14.40 11.36 -21.46
N CYS A 381 -13.62 10.87 -20.49
CA CYS A 381 -12.48 11.54 -19.86
C CYS A 381 -12.85 12.74 -18.96
N PHE A 382 -14.04 12.73 -18.36
CA PHE A 382 -14.41 13.76 -17.38
C PHE A 382 -13.98 13.35 -15.97
N PRO A 383 -13.22 14.18 -15.24
CA PRO A 383 -12.88 13.93 -13.85
C PRO A 383 -14.09 14.08 -12.91
N VAL A 384 -14.51 12.96 -12.32
CA VAL A 384 -15.65 12.85 -11.42
C VAL A 384 -15.20 12.44 -10.02
N ILE A 385 -15.95 12.88 -9.01
CA ILE A 385 -15.67 12.57 -7.61
C ILE A 385 -16.43 11.32 -7.21
N PHE A 386 -15.74 10.19 -7.08
CA PHE A 386 -16.35 8.90 -6.79
C PHE A 386 -15.35 7.88 -6.27
N HIS A 387 -15.73 7.18 -5.19
CA HIS A 387 -14.84 6.22 -4.54
C HIS A 387 -14.87 4.83 -5.18
N ASP A 388 -16.01 4.28 -5.57
CA ASP A 388 -16.04 2.86 -5.97
C ASP A 388 -15.60 2.67 -7.42
N PHE A 389 -14.95 1.55 -7.73
CA PHE A 389 -14.59 1.24 -9.12
C PHE A 389 -15.79 0.76 -9.94
N LEU A 390 -16.77 0.14 -9.28
CA LEU A 390 -17.98 -0.44 -9.87
C LEU A 390 -19.19 0.39 -9.49
N ILE A 391 -20.11 0.60 -10.44
CA ILE A 391 -21.36 1.35 -10.27
C ILE A 391 -22.54 0.38 -10.27
N MET A 392 -22.95 0.00 -9.07
CA MET A 392 -24.02 -0.96 -8.83
C MET A 392 -25.40 -0.39 -9.18
N GLU A 393 -25.56 0.94 -9.19
CA GLU A 393 -26.84 1.63 -9.44
C GLU A 393 -27.47 1.31 -10.80
N THR A 394 -26.67 0.76 -11.73
CA THR A 394 -27.14 0.25 -13.02
C THR A 394 -27.97 -1.02 -12.87
N GLY A 395 -27.80 -1.78 -11.77
CA GLY A 395 -28.29 -3.14 -11.59
C GLY A 395 -27.30 -4.22 -12.04
N GLY A 396 -26.12 -3.83 -12.50
CA GLY A 396 -24.97 -4.70 -12.76
C GLY A 396 -23.68 -4.10 -12.23
N ASP A 397 -22.61 -4.90 -12.20
CA ASP A 397 -21.27 -4.47 -11.79
C ASP A 397 -20.55 -3.80 -12.97
N VAL A 398 -20.83 -2.51 -13.18
CA VAL A 398 -20.29 -1.75 -14.32
C VAL A 398 -19.11 -0.89 -13.89
N PRO A 399 -17.90 -1.06 -14.43
CA PRO A 399 -16.77 -0.20 -14.11
C PRO A 399 -17.01 1.26 -14.50
N LEU A 400 -16.67 2.21 -13.63
CA LEU A 400 -16.92 3.64 -13.85
C LEU A 400 -16.33 4.16 -15.17
N HIS A 401 -15.12 3.71 -15.51
CA HIS A 401 -14.41 4.12 -16.73
C HIS A 401 -15.10 3.65 -18.03
N THR A 402 -16.13 2.81 -17.96
CA THR A 402 -16.93 2.37 -19.12
C THR A 402 -18.19 3.22 -19.35
N LEU A 403 -18.57 4.05 -18.37
CA LEU A 403 -19.73 4.93 -18.43
C LEU A 403 -19.33 6.31 -18.91
N THR A 404 -20.11 6.87 -19.84
CA THR A 404 -19.99 8.29 -20.23
C THR A 404 -20.38 9.20 -19.07
N PHE A 405 -19.92 10.44 -19.11
CA PHE A 405 -20.24 11.46 -18.11
C PHE A 405 -21.75 11.64 -17.95
N ASP A 406 -22.49 11.73 -19.05
CA ASP A 406 -23.94 11.90 -19.01
C ASP A 406 -24.64 10.68 -18.39
N GLN A 407 -24.16 9.46 -18.64
CA GLN A 407 -24.69 8.25 -18.01
C GLN A 407 -24.43 8.26 -16.50
N PHE A 408 -23.19 8.55 -16.09
CA PHE A 408 -22.80 8.66 -14.68
C PHE A 408 -23.66 9.70 -13.94
N MET A 409 -23.76 10.91 -14.51
CA MET A 409 -24.55 11.98 -13.92
C MET A 409 -26.05 11.68 -13.91
N HIS A 410 -26.58 10.93 -14.88
CA HIS A 410 -27.97 10.48 -14.88
C HIS A 410 -28.26 9.54 -13.71
N LEU A 411 -27.39 8.55 -13.45
CA LEU A 411 -27.54 7.63 -12.32
C LEU A 411 -27.57 8.40 -10.99
N SER A 412 -26.70 9.39 -10.84
CA SER A 412 -26.68 10.27 -9.67
C SER A 412 -27.98 11.08 -9.52
N ARG A 413 -28.52 11.64 -10.62
CA ARG A 413 -29.81 12.38 -10.61
C ARG A 413 -30.99 11.50 -10.20
N CYS A 414 -30.98 10.22 -10.53
CA CYS A 414 -32.04 9.29 -10.12
C CYS A 414 -32.15 9.17 -8.59
N GLN A 415 -31.06 9.45 -7.86
CA GLN A 415 -31.04 9.48 -6.40
C GLN A 415 -31.45 10.83 -5.80
N ALA A 416 -31.54 11.93 -6.58
CA ALA A 416 -31.82 13.27 -6.04
C ALA A 416 -33.31 13.51 -5.71
N PRO A 417 -33.65 14.42 -4.75
CA PRO A 417 -35.02 14.87 -4.52
C PRO A 417 -35.66 15.49 -5.77
N ARG A 418 -36.98 15.31 -5.97
CA ARG A 418 -37.69 15.91 -7.12
C ARG A 418 -37.49 17.43 -7.16
N GLY A 419 -36.90 17.90 -8.26
CA GLY A 419 -36.68 19.32 -8.58
C GLY A 419 -36.40 19.57 -10.07
N ASP A 420 -35.75 18.63 -10.78
CA ASP A 420 -35.61 18.71 -12.24
C ASP A 420 -36.69 17.89 -12.95
N LEU A 421 -37.35 18.53 -13.92
CA LEU A 421 -38.48 18.01 -14.69
C LEU A 421 -38.09 16.70 -15.40
N LEU A 422 -38.82 15.61 -15.13
CA LEU A 422 -38.81 14.43 -16.02
C LEU A 422 -39.16 14.89 -17.43
N SER A 423 -38.41 14.44 -18.43
CA SER A 423 -38.75 14.74 -19.81
C SER A 423 -40.12 14.13 -20.15
N SER A 424 -40.83 14.77 -21.07
CA SER A 424 -42.13 14.32 -21.57
C SER A 424 -42.12 12.88 -22.11
N ALA A 425 -40.94 12.33 -22.43
CA ALA A 425 -40.74 10.95 -22.89
C ALA A 425 -40.70 9.95 -21.73
N GLU A 426 -40.06 10.31 -20.62
CA GLU A 426 -39.97 9.48 -19.41
C GLU A 426 -41.32 9.36 -18.69
N VAL A 427 -42.09 10.45 -18.69
CA VAL A 427 -43.49 10.43 -18.22
C VAL A 427 -44.32 9.47 -19.09
N ARG A 428 -44.15 9.51 -20.41
CA ARG A 428 -44.87 8.63 -21.34
C ARG A 428 -44.48 7.15 -21.21
N TYR A 429 -43.23 6.84 -20.90
CA TYR A 429 -42.76 5.48 -20.66
C TYR A 429 -43.37 4.90 -19.37
N LEU A 430 -43.36 5.68 -18.28
CA LEU A 430 -43.97 5.29 -17.00
C LEU A 430 -45.50 5.22 -17.08
N GLU A 431 -46.14 6.04 -17.92
CA GLU A 431 -47.58 5.95 -18.18
C GLU A 431 -47.96 4.74 -19.02
N ARG A 432 -47.10 4.31 -19.96
CA ARG A 432 -47.34 3.10 -20.79
C ARG A 432 -47.29 1.79 -20.01
N ASN A 433 -46.49 1.74 -18.94
CA ASN A 433 -46.28 0.54 -18.15
C ASN A 433 -47.19 0.45 -16.90
N LYS A 434 -48.17 1.35 -16.74
CA LYS A 434 -49.18 1.24 -15.69
C LYS A 434 -50.28 0.25 -16.07
N VAL A 435 -50.15 -0.99 -15.59
CA VAL A 435 -51.27 -1.94 -15.54
C VAL A 435 -52.16 -1.58 -14.34
N ASN A 436 -53.38 -1.14 -14.66
CA ASN A 436 -54.59 -1.00 -13.83
C ASN A 436 -54.48 -0.55 -12.36
N GLY A 437 -55.03 0.65 -12.10
CA GLY A 437 -55.79 0.90 -10.86
C GLY A 437 -55.44 2.14 -10.03
N SER A 438 -56.17 3.23 -10.27
CA SER A 438 -56.58 4.26 -9.29
C SER A 438 -55.59 5.32 -8.77
N LEU A 439 -56.16 6.53 -8.61
CA LEU A 439 -55.70 7.76 -7.92
C LEU A 439 -54.65 8.64 -8.61
N ARG A 440 -55.12 9.74 -9.22
CA ARG A 440 -54.31 10.96 -9.40
C ARG A 440 -54.02 11.56 -8.01
N PRO A 441 -52.76 11.73 -7.56
CA PRO A 441 -52.50 12.39 -6.30
C PRO A 441 -52.64 13.91 -6.49
N LYS A 442 -53.55 14.52 -5.72
CA LYS A 442 -53.55 15.97 -5.50
C LYS A 442 -52.18 16.38 -4.95
N ARG A 443 -51.57 17.41 -5.55
CA ARG A 443 -50.43 18.12 -4.96
C ARG A 443 -50.79 18.56 -3.54
N ARG A 444 -50.12 17.99 -2.55
CA ARG A 444 -50.04 18.51 -1.19
C ARG A 444 -48.57 18.69 -0.81
N SER A 445 -48.38 19.66 0.07
CA SER A 445 -47.15 20.26 0.60
C SER A 445 -45.99 19.30 0.88
N HIS A 446 -44.78 19.86 0.79
CA HIS A 446 -43.45 19.32 1.12
C HIS A 446 -43.40 18.35 2.32
N SER A 447 -43.77 17.10 2.10
CA SER A 447 -43.48 15.97 2.98
C SER A 447 -43.17 14.76 2.10
N VAL A 448 -42.19 13.96 2.53
CA VAL A 448 -41.66 12.73 1.89
C VAL A 448 -42.75 12.01 1.09
N ASN A 449 -42.64 12.05 -0.24
CA ASN A 449 -43.65 11.52 -1.13
C ASN A 449 -43.46 9.99 -1.21
N THR A 450 -44.52 9.20 -1.07
CA THR A 450 -44.47 7.72 -1.17
C THR A 450 -43.84 7.22 -2.47
N TYR A 451 -43.90 8.02 -3.54
CA TYR A 451 -43.30 7.73 -4.83
C TYR A 451 -41.76 7.76 -4.85
N ASP A 452 -41.15 8.60 -4.00
CA ASP A 452 -39.68 8.67 -3.90
C ASP A 452 -39.14 7.44 -3.15
N ASP A 453 -39.93 6.86 -2.25
CA ASP A 453 -39.61 5.62 -1.52
C ASP A 453 -39.58 4.41 -2.48
N TYR A 454 -40.51 4.33 -3.43
CA TYR A 454 -40.51 3.27 -4.47
C TYR A 454 -39.27 3.31 -5.38
N ARG A 455 -38.74 4.50 -5.71
CA ARG A 455 -37.53 4.61 -6.55
C ARG A 455 -36.28 4.18 -5.81
N SER A 456 -36.16 4.57 -4.54
CA SER A 456 -35.09 4.09 -3.67
C SER A 456 -35.19 2.57 -3.47
N GLN A 457 -36.39 2.03 -3.27
CA GLN A 457 -36.62 0.59 -3.14
C GLN A 457 -36.27 -0.16 -4.43
N ASP A 458 -36.69 0.31 -5.60
CA ASP A 458 -36.33 -0.29 -6.90
C ASP A 458 -34.81 -0.29 -7.14
N LEU A 459 -34.14 0.82 -6.81
CA LEU A 459 -32.68 0.91 -6.92
C LEU A 459 -32.00 -0.12 -5.99
N VAL A 460 -32.41 -0.16 -4.72
CA VAL A 460 -31.94 -1.14 -3.72
C VAL A 460 -32.18 -2.58 -4.19
N GLU A 461 -33.35 -2.87 -4.73
CA GLU A 461 -33.70 -4.19 -5.29
C GLU A 461 -32.75 -4.57 -6.43
N ARG A 462 -32.47 -3.64 -7.36
CA ARG A 462 -31.53 -3.86 -8.47
C ARG A 462 -30.09 -4.12 -7.99
N MET A 463 -29.61 -3.34 -7.02
CA MET A 463 -28.27 -3.50 -6.48
C MET A 463 -28.08 -4.80 -5.70
N ARG A 464 -29.16 -5.36 -5.11
CA ARG A 464 -29.08 -6.60 -4.33
C ARG A 464 -28.55 -7.80 -5.13
N PHE A 465 -28.70 -7.79 -6.45
CA PHE A 465 -28.29 -8.87 -7.35
C PHE A 465 -26.93 -8.63 -8.02
N THR A 466 -26.24 -7.54 -7.69
CA THR A 466 -24.85 -7.32 -8.11
C THR A 466 -23.90 -8.12 -7.23
N ASP A 467 -22.69 -8.42 -7.72
CA ASP A 467 -21.69 -9.18 -6.96
C ASP A 467 -21.37 -8.49 -5.64
N GLU A 468 -21.19 -7.16 -5.66
CA GLU A 468 -20.95 -6.39 -4.44
C GLU A 468 -22.17 -6.40 -3.50
N GLY A 469 -23.40 -6.43 -4.03
CA GLY A 469 -24.63 -6.48 -3.23
C GLY A 469 -24.94 -7.86 -2.64
N MET A 470 -24.39 -8.93 -3.23
CA MET A 470 -24.47 -10.28 -2.68
C MET A 470 -23.36 -10.56 -1.66
N GLN A 471 -22.15 -10.05 -1.90
CA GLN A 471 -20.99 -10.25 -1.03
C GLN A 471 -20.99 -9.29 0.18
N ASN A 472 -21.46 -8.06 -0.02
CA ASN A 472 -21.49 -7.02 1.00
C ASN A 472 -22.92 -6.53 1.26
N ASN A 473 -23.15 -5.94 2.44
CA ASN A 473 -24.38 -5.19 2.65
C ASN A 473 -24.36 -3.92 1.79
N ILE A 474 -25.51 -3.59 1.19
CA ILE A 474 -25.69 -2.36 0.39
C ILE A 474 -25.24 -1.15 1.20
N LYS A 475 -24.33 -0.33 0.64
CA LYS A 475 -23.78 0.85 1.32
C LYS A 475 -24.87 1.89 1.64
N GLY A 476 -24.68 2.65 2.72
CA GLY A 476 -25.59 3.71 3.18
C GLY A 476 -25.63 4.98 2.31
N ASN A 477 -25.16 4.91 1.05
CA ASN A 477 -24.97 6.08 0.17
C ASN A 477 -26.19 6.39 -0.68
N LEU A 478 -27.28 5.69 -0.39
CA LEU A 478 -28.52 5.80 -1.15
C LEU A 478 -29.46 6.73 -0.43
N ARG A 479 -30.27 7.43 -1.23
CA ARG A 479 -31.36 8.25 -0.70
C ARG A 479 -32.27 7.40 0.18
N GLY A 480 -32.38 7.82 1.44
CA GLY A 480 -33.09 7.10 2.50
C GLY A 480 -32.18 6.59 3.63
N HIS A 481 -30.86 6.61 3.41
CA HIS A 481 -29.83 6.34 4.43
C HIS A 481 -29.03 7.60 4.79
N SER A 482 -28.70 8.44 3.80
CA SER A 482 -28.00 9.71 3.97
C SER A 482 -28.71 10.88 3.25
N ILE A 483 -28.32 12.11 3.60
CA ILE A 483 -28.63 13.31 2.80
C ILE A 483 -27.78 13.23 1.53
N GLN A 484 -28.41 12.80 0.44
CA GLN A 484 -27.73 12.58 -0.83
C GLN A 484 -27.83 13.81 -1.73
N GLU A 485 -26.67 14.29 -2.19
CA GLU A 485 -26.56 15.28 -3.26
C GLU A 485 -26.16 14.61 -4.57
N ARG A 486 -26.08 15.39 -5.65
CA ARG A 486 -25.54 14.91 -6.92
C ARG A 486 -24.04 14.70 -6.80
N SER A 487 -23.53 13.73 -7.55
CA SER A 487 -22.11 13.49 -7.71
C SER A 487 -21.45 14.75 -8.25
N SER A 488 -20.30 15.08 -7.71
CA SER A 488 -19.55 16.27 -8.08
C SER A 488 -18.50 15.94 -9.13
N THR A 489 -18.06 16.95 -9.87
CA THR A 489 -16.86 16.88 -10.72
C THR A 489 -15.70 17.60 -10.07
N LEU A 490 -14.48 17.27 -10.48
CA LEU A 490 -13.29 17.99 -10.00
C LEU A 490 -13.35 19.48 -10.35
N GLU A 491 -13.83 19.81 -11.56
CA GLU A 491 -14.02 21.20 -11.99
C GLU A 491 -15.00 21.95 -11.08
N GLN A 492 -16.13 21.33 -10.72
CA GLN A 492 -17.08 21.92 -9.78
C GLN A 492 -16.46 22.14 -8.40
N LEU A 493 -15.71 21.17 -7.86
CA LEU A 493 -15.08 21.34 -6.54
C LEU A 493 -14.04 22.46 -6.55
N LEU A 494 -13.19 22.52 -7.57
CA LEU A 494 -12.14 23.55 -7.66
C LEU A 494 -12.73 24.96 -7.81
N THR A 495 -13.89 25.09 -8.47
CA THR A 495 -14.53 26.39 -8.75
C THR A 495 -15.55 26.84 -7.70
N GLN A 496 -16.27 25.93 -7.04
CA GLN A 496 -17.36 26.28 -6.11
C GLN A 496 -16.91 26.39 -4.65
N LEU A 497 -15.94 25.57 -4.22
CA LEU A 497 -15.43 25.63 -2.85
C LEU A 497 -14.48 26.83 -2.71
N ALA A 498 -14.45 27.47 -1.54
CA ALA A 498 -13.50 28.56 -1.28
C ALA A 498 -12.04 28.07 -1.39
N GLU A 499 -11.13 28.87 -1.95
CA GLU A 499 -9.69 28.53 -2.08
C GLU A 499 -9.01 28.28 -0.73
N SER A 500 -9.58 28.77 0.38
CA SER A 500 -9.09 28.52 1.74
C SER A 500 -9.29 27.08 2.21
N ILE A 501 -10.13 26.29 1.54
CA ILE A 501 -10.34 24.88 1.86
C ILE A 501 -9.23 24.07 1.18
N THR A 502 -8.37 23.46 2.00
CA THR A 502 -7.28 22.57 1.57
C THR A 502 -7.81 21.22 1.11
N PHE A 503 -7.25 20.68 0.04
CA PHE A 503 -7.64 19.38 -0.52
C PHE A 503 -6.55 18.32 -0.36
N ASN A 504 -6.98 17.10 -0.05
CA ASN A 504 -6.23 15.88 -0.33
C ASN A 504 -6.98 15.14 -1.44
N LEU A 505 -6.40 15.09 -2.63
CA LEU A 505 -7.05 14.55 -3.83
C LEU A 505 -6.50 13.16 -4.12
N GLU A 506 -7.28 12.12 -3.83
CA GLU A 506 -6.93 10.75 -4.17
C GLU A 506 -7.19 10.49 -5.66
N ILE A 507 -6.13 10.25 -6.41
CA ILE A 507 -6.21 9.74 -7.77
C ILE A 507 -6.42 8.24 -7.70
N LYS A 508 -7.68 7.83 -7.87
CA LYS A 508 -8.11 6.45 -7.74
C LYS A 508 -7.98 5.72 -9.08
N TYR A 509 -7.00 4.84 -9.16
CA TYR A 509 -6.70 4.02 -10.34
C TYR A 509 -6.74 2.54 -9.97
N SER A 510 -7.37 1.71 -10.82
CA SER A 510 -7.54 0.29 -10.55
C SER A 510 -6.20 -0.44 -10.60
N MET A 511 -5.80 -1.06 -9.49
CA MET A 511 -4.64 -1.95 -9.46
C MET A 511 -5.01 -3.33 -10.02
N LEU A 512 -4.05 -4.03 -10.63
CA LEU A 512 -4.27 -5.36 -11.23
C LEU A 512 -4.92 -6.34 -10.26
N TRP A 513 -4.42 -6.41 -9.03
CA TRP A 513 -4.93 -7.34 -8.03
C TRP A 513 -6.36 -7.01 -7.58
N GLU A 514 -6.71 -5.72 -7.49
CA GLU A 514 -8.07 -5.29 -7.12
C GLU A 514 -9.06 -5.62 -8.23
N ALA A 515 -8.66 -5.42 -9.49
CA ALA A 515 -9.46 -5.77 -10.64
C ALA A 515 -9.71 -7.29 -10.69
N GLN A 516 -8.68 -8.11 -10.47
CA GLN A 516 -8.80 -9.57 -10.42
C GLN A 516 -9.75 -10.03 -9.30
N ASP A 517 -9.55 -9.53 -8.09
CA ASP A 517 -10.36 -9.95 -6.93
C ASP A 517 -11.83 -9.52 -7.04
N ARG A 518 -12.09 -8.42 -7.75
CA ARG A 518 -13.44 -7.91 -8.04
C ARG A 518 -14.06 -8.46 -9.33
N GLY A 519 -13.36 -9.32 -10.07
CA GLY A 519 -13.85 -9.85 -11.34
C GLY A 519 -14.02 -8.78 -12.45
N MET A 520 -13.32 -7.66 -12.34
CA MET A 520 -13.32 -6.60 -13.34
C MET A 520 -12.48 -6.99 -14.55
N GLU A 521 -12.72 -6.35 -15.70
CA GLU A 521 -11.80 -6.50 -16.82
C GLU A 521 -10.40 -5.99 -16.48
N LEU A 522 -9.37 -6.67 -16.99
CA LEU A 522 -7.96 -6.40 -16.68
C LEU A 522 -7.34 -5.33 -17.60
N TYR A 523 -8.15 -4.39 -18.07
CA TYR A 523 -7.70 -3.22 -18.82
C TYR A 523 -8.22 -1.95 -18.15
N ALA A 524 -7.53 -0.84 -18.38
CA ALA A 524 -7.90 0.46 -17.88
C ALA A 524 -7.48 1.55 -18.88
N MET A 525 -7.83 2.80 -18.60
CA MET A 525 -7.26 3.93 -19.33
C MET A 525 -5.75 3.97 -19.15
N GLU A 526 -5.02 4.29 -20.21
CA GLU A 526 -3.57 4.40 -20.18
C GLU A 526 -3.12 5.41 -19.11
N LEU A 527 -2.16 5.00 -18.28
CA LEU A 527 -1.73 5.72 -17.07
C LEU A 527 -1.33 7.18 -17.33
N ASN A 528 -0.53 7.46 -18.36
CA ASN A 528 -0.12 8.84 -18.66
C ASN A 528 -1.33 9.68 -19.03
N PHE A 529 -2.16 9.19 -19.95
CA PHE A 529 -3.38 9.87 -20.37
C PHE A 529 -4.32 10.14 -19.18
N PHE A 530 -4.48 9.16 -18.28
CA PHE A 530 -5.31 9.29 -17.08
C PHE A 530 -4.79 10.39 -16.14
N VAL A 531 -3.50 10.33 -15.78
CA VAL A 531 -2.87 11.31 -14.88
C VAL A 531 -2.81 12.70 -15.51
N ASP A 532 -2.44 12.80 -16.79
CA ASP A 532 -2.32 14.07 -17.52
C ASP A 532 -3.66 14.80 -17.60
N THR A 533 -4.76 14.06 -17.80
CA THR A 533 -6.12 14.63 -17.84
C THR A 533 -6.52 15.25 -16.50
N ILE A 534 -6.22 14.56 -15.39
CA ILE A 534 -6.51 15.04 -14.03
C ILE A 534 -5.61 16.23 -13.70
N LEU A 535 -4.29 16.11 -13.90
CA LEU A 535 -3.34 17.20 -13.66
C LEU A 535 -3.67 18.44 -14.48
N ALA A 536 -3.98 18.30 -15.77
CA ALA A 536 -4.37 19.43 -16.61
C ALA A 536 -5.60 20.17 -16.07
N THR A 537 -6.57 19.43 -15.52
CA THR A 537 -7.75 20.02 -14.86
C THR A 537 -7.36 20.78 -13.60
N ILE A 538 -6.49 20.20 -12.76
CA ILE A 538 -5.99 20.85 -11.54
C ILE A 538 -5.23 22.13 -11.87
N PHE A 539 -4.20 22.06 -12.72
CA PHE A 539 -3.36 23.22 -13.09
C PHE A 539 -4.16 24.36 -13.75
N ARG A 540 -5.25 24.03 -14.45
CA ARG A 540 -6.14 25.02 -15.06
C ARG A 540 -7.00 25.76 -14.03
N LEU A 541 -7.42 25.10 -12.96
CA LEU A 541 -8.52 25.57 -12.10
C LEU A 541 -8.17 25.76 -10.61
N CYS A 542 -7.02 25.29 -10.13
CA CYS A 542 -6.75 25.26 -8.69
C CYS A 542 -6.52 26.65 -8.04
N GLY A 543 -6.19 27.69 -8.82
CA GLY A 543 -5.88 29.00 -8.27
C GLY A 543 -4.70 28.94 -7.30
N ASN A 544 -4.85 29.49 -6.09
CA ASN A 544 -3.85 29.40 -5.01
C ASN A 544 -4.20 28.34 -3.96
N ARG A 545 -5.13 27.44 -4.26
CA ARG A 545 -5.59 26.42 -3.31
C ARG A 545 -4.43 25.50 -2.91
N ASN A 546 -4.35 25.22 -1.61
CA ASN A 546 -3.46 24.20 -1.07
C ASN A 546 -4.00 22.80 -1.41
N ILE A 547 -3.24 22.03 -2.18
CA ILE A 547 -3.61 20.68 -2.64
C ILE A 547 -2.45 19.72 -2.34
N THR A 548 -2.78 18.58 -1.78
CA THR A 548 -1.95 17.37 -1.73
C THR A 548 -2.56 16.34 -2.68
N LEU A 549 -1.73 15.62 -3.44
CA LEU A 549 -2.18 14.52 -4.30
C LEU A 549 -1.89 13.20 -3.62
N SER A 550 -2.83 12.27 -3.65
CA SER A 550 -2.67 10.95 -3.05
C SER A 550 -3.03 9.81 -4.00
N SER A 551 -2.49 8.62 -3.74
CA SER A 551 -2.91 7.40 -4.44
C SER A 551 -2.51 6.15 -3.66
N PHE A 552 -3.28 5.07 -3.86
CA PHE A 552 -2.89 3.71 -3.45
C PHE A 552 -1.94 3.04 -4.46
N SER A 553 -1.89 3.53 -5.71
CA SER A 553 -1.05 2.94 -6.77
C SER A 553 0.35 3.54 -6.72
N PRO A 554 1.41 2.72 -6.52
CA PRO A 554 2.78 3.19 -6.64
C PRO A 554 3.09 3.78 -8.02
N GLU A 555 2.50 3.25 -9.10
CA GLU A 555 2.66 3.78 -10.46
C GLU A 555 2.16 5.22 -10.57
N ILE A 556 0.97 5.50 -10.04
CA ILE A 556 0.43 6.86 -10.01
C ILE A 556 1.34 7.79 -9.22
N CYS A 557 1.82 7.38 -8.05
CA CYS A 557 2.77 8.17 -7.27
C CYS A 557 4.05 8.47 -8.05
N ILE A 558 4.60 7.49 -8.78
CA ILE A 558 5.77 7.68 -9.65
C ILE A 558 5.47 8.70 -10.76
N LEU A 559 4.34 8.55 -11.47
CA LEU A 559 3.93 9.47 -12.53
C LEU A 559 3.80 10.89 -11.99
N LEU A 560 3.17 11.06 -10.83
CA LEU A 560 3.00 12.36 -10.18
C LEU A 560 4.35 12.98 -9.81
N THR A 561 5.30 12.20 -9.30
CA THR A 561 6.64 12.71 -8.95
C THR A 561 7.41 13.17 -10.18
N CYS A 562 7.27 12.46 -11.30
CA CYS A 562 7.95 12.80 -12.55
C CYS A 562 7.28 13.96 -13.30
N LYS A 563 5.95 14.08 -13.26
CA LYS A 563 5.20 15.04 -14.10
C LYS A 563 5.04 16.42 -13.46
N GLN A 564 5.21 16.57 -12.15
CA GLN A 564 4.99 17.85 -11.46
C GLN A 564 5.81 17.99 -10.17
N GLN A 565 6.07 19.24 -9.76
CA GLN A 565 6.77 19.58 -8.50
C GLN A 565 5.96 20.56 -7.64
N THR A 566 4.71 20.84 -8.02
CA THR A 566 3.86 21.86 -7.39
C THR A 566 3.13 21.31 -6.17
N PHE A 567 2.61 20.10 -6.26
CA PHE A 567 1.79 19.48 -5.23
C PHE A 567 2.57 18.34 -4.58
N PRO A 568 2.62 18.28 -3.24
CA PRO A 568 3.21 17.15 -2.58
C PRO A 568 2.38 15.89 -2.81
N ILE A 569 3.06 14.75 -2.71
CA ILE A 569 2.48 13.44 -2.97
C ILE A 569 2.44 12.65 -1.67
N LEU A 570 1.25 12.13 -1.37
CA LEU A 570 0.94 11.28 -0.25
C LEU A 570 0.69 9.85 -0.76
N PHE A 571 1.38 8.86 -0.20
CA PHE A 571 1.16 7.46 -0.53
C PHE A 571 0.22 6.80 0.48
N ILE A 572 -0.93 6.28 0.01
CA ILE A 572 -1.89 5.58 0.85
C ILE A 572 -1.62 4.08 0.76
N ASN A 573 -1.62 3.38 1.90
CA ASN A 573 -1.26 1.97 1.96
C ASN A 573 -2.11 1.23 3.00
N LYS A 574 -2.44 -0.04 2.73
CA LYS A 574 -3.30 -0.88 3.60
C LYS A 574 -2.54 -1.57 4.74
N ALA A 575 -1.25 -1.25 4.94
CA ALA A 575 -0.38 -1.80 5.99
C ALA A 575 -0.28 -3.34 6.00
N GLY A 576 -0.50 -4.00 4.86
CA GLY A 576 -0.60 -5.47 4.79
C GLY A 576 -1.84 -6.07 5.45
N SER A 577 -2.79 -5.25 5.95
CA SER A 577 -4.08 -5.73 6.46
C SER A 577 -4.94 -6.38 5.38
N VAL A 578 -4.73 -5.97 4.13
CA VAL A 578 -5.33 -6.60 2.95
C VAL A 578 -4.18 -7.02 2.04
N PRO A 579 -4.18 -8.25 1.51
CA PRO A 579 -3.18 -8.68 0.54
C PRO A 579 -3.14 -7.71 -0.64
N THR A 580 -1.97 -7.16 -0.94
CA THR A 580 -1.74 -6.37 -2.15
C THR A 580 -0.89 -7.19 -3.10
N GLY A 581 -1.23 -7.12 -4.39
CA GLY A 581 -0.40 -7.73 -5.44
C GLY A 581 0.95 -7.03 -5.60
N ASP A 582 1.09 -5.81 -5.11
CA ASP A 582 2.32 -5.02 -5.22
C ASP A 582 3.08 -5.00 -3.88
N VAL A 583 4.34 -5.42 -3.93
CA VAL A 583 5.29 -5.43 -2.81
C VAL A 583 5.52 -4.06 -2.17
N ARG A 584 5.51 -2.97 -2.96
CA ARG A 584 5.71 -1.59 -2.48
C ARG A 584 4.51 -1.12 -1.65
N ALA A 585 3.33 -1.69 -1.91
CA ALA A 585 2.08 -1.39 -1.22
C ALA A 585 1.72 -2.41 -0.12
N GLY A 586 2.53 -3.46 0.07
CA GLY A 586 2.16 -4.61 0.92
C GLY A 586 2.51 -4.49 2.39
N SER A 587 3.31 -3.51 2.79
CA SER A 587 3.75 -3.35 4.18
C SER A 587 4.11 -1.90 4.51
N LEU A 588 4.25 -1.60 5.81
CA LEU A 588 4.78 -0.31 6.28
C LEU A 588 6.25 -0.13 5.85
N GLN A 589 7.05 -1.20 5.94
CA GLN A 589 8.42 -1.20 5.44
C GLN A 589 8.48 -0.80 3.95
N GLY A 590 7.70 -1.50 3.10
CA GLY A 590 7.65 -1.23 1.67
C GLY A 590 7.19 0.19 1.37
N ALA A 591 6.22 0.71 2.13
CA ALA A 591 5.74 2.08 1.99
C ALA A 591 6.83 3.12 2.30
N ILE A 592 7.60 2.93 3.38
CA ILE A 592 8.67 3.85 3.78
C ILE A 592 9.81 3.82 2.77
N GLU A 593 10.23 2.62 2.35
CA GLU A 593 11.28 2.46 1.34
C GLU A 593 10.89 3.09 0.00
N PHE A 594 9.63 2.87 -0.43
CA PHE A 594 9.08 3.49 -1.63
C PHE A 594 9.00 5.01 -1.51
N ALA A 595 8.45 5.53 -0.41
CA ALA A 595 8.35 6.96 -0.16
C ALA A 595 9.72 7.65 -0.15
N LYS A 596 10.72 7.00 0.47
CA LYS A 596 12.11 7.48 0.46
C LYS A 596 12.72 7.47 -0.94
N ALA A 597 12.53 6.39 -1.71
CA ALA A 597 13.09 6.26 -3.06
C ALA A 597 12.53 7.30 -4.04
N TRP A 598 11.27 7.70 -3.85
CA TRP A 598 10.56 8.64 -4.72
C TRP A 598 10.32 10.02 -4.10
N ILE A 599 10.94 10.29 -2.94
CA ILE A 599 10.87 11.57 -2.21
C ILE A 599 9.42 12.03 -2.02
N LEU A 600 8.57 11.10 -1.61
CA LEU A 600 7.18 11.41 -1.29
C LEU A 600 7.14 12.21 0.03
N ALA A 601 6.15 13.08 0.16
CA ALA A 601 6.04 13.95 1.33
C ALA A 601 5.43 13.21 2.53
N GLU A 602 4.49 12.30 2.25
CA GLU A 602 3.66 11.69 3.29
C GLU A 602 3.36 10.22 3.00
N ILE A 603 3.13 9.45 4.07
CA ILE A 603 2.54 8.11 4.03
C ILE A 603 1.31 8.05 4.93
N VAL A 604 0.26 7.38 4.46
CA VAL A 604 -0.97 7.18 5.23
C VAL A 604 -1.34 5.71 5.23
N MET A 605 -1.44 5.14 6.44
CA MET A 605 -1.63 3.70 6.63
C MET A 605 -3.00 3.40 7.24
N LEU A 606 -3.47 2.17 7.09
CA LEU A 606 -4.68 1.72 7.79
C LEU A 606 -4.46 1.80 9.31
N SER A 607 -5.44 2.35 10.02
CA SER A 607 -5.40 2.67 11.45
C SER A 607 -5.05 1.47 12.33
N ASP A 608 -5.44 0.28 11.90
CA ASP A 608 -5.25 -1.00 12.58
C ASP A 608 -3.79 -1.24 12.98
N ALA A 609 -2.84 -0.92 12.11
CA ALA A 609 -1.41 -1.09 12.40
C ALA A 609 -0.96 -0.22 13.59
N PHE A 610 -1.40 1.04 13.66
CA PHE A 610 -1.00 1.97 14.71
C PHE A 610 -1.80 1.81 16.00
N VAL A 611 -3.02 1.30 15.92
CA VAL A 611 -3.79 0.94 17.13
C VAL A 611 -3.22 -0.33 17.75
N MET A 612 -2.86 -1.32 16.91
CA MET A 612 -2.30 -2.59 17.36
C MET A 612 -0.88 -2.43 17.93
N CYS A 613 -0.04 -1.64 17.28
CA CYS A 613 1.34 -1.39 17.67
C CYS A 613 1.66 0.12 17.63
N PRO A 614 1.24 0.90 18.65
CA PRO A 614 1.42 2.36 18.65
C PRO A 614 2.90 2.78 18.64
N ARG A 615 3.76 1.99 19.28
CA ARG A 615 5.22 2.21 19.34
C ARG A 615 5.93 2.06 17.99
N LEU A 616 5.24 1.59 16.95
CA LEU A 616 5.81 1.54 15.61
C LEU A 616 6.34 2.90 15.16
N LEU A 617 5.69 4.00 15.55
CA LEU A 617 6.16 5.35 15.16
C LEU A 617 7.47 5.73 15.86
N THR A 618 7.66 5.31 17.11
CA THR A 618 8.90 5.51 17.87
C THR A 618 10.07 4.80 17.22
N TYR A 619 9.81 3.63 16.64
CA TYR A 619 10.83 2.82 16.00
C TYR A 619 10.95 3.03 14.49
N SER A 620 9.93 3.62 13.87
CA SER A 620 9.88 3.81 12.44
C SER A 620 10.83 4.93 12.03
N TYR A 621 11.79 4.55 11.20
CA TYR A 621 12.70 5.48 10.55
C TYR A 621 11.98 6.52 9.66
N ALA A 622 10.67 6.37 9.38
CA ALA A 622 9.90 7.35 8.60
C ALA A 622 10.00 8.77 9.17
N LYS A 623 9.87 8.92 10.50
CA LYS A 623 9.96 10.23 11.16
C LYS A 623 11.37 10.81 11.10
N ASP A 624 12.40 9.96 11.20
CA ASP A 624 13.80 10.36 11.15
C ASP A 624 14.21 10.95 9.79
N ILE A 625 13.56 10.52 8.69
CA ILE A 625 13.76 11.10 7.36
C ILE A 625 12.78 12.23 7.03
N GLY A 626 11.96 12.65 7.99
CA GLY A 626 11.03 13.77 7.84
C GLY A 626 9.77 13.43 7.06
N LEU A 627 9.40 12.15 6.90
CA LEU A 627 8.10 11.78 6.34
C LEU A 627 6.98 12.14 7.32
N VAL A 628 5.93 12.73 6.78
CA VAL A 628 4.67 12.89 7.51
C VAL A 628 3.95 11.55 7.53
N VAL A 629 3.47 11.13 8.70
CA VAL A 629 2.80 9.84 8.89
C VAL A 629 1.39 10.05 9.41
N GLY A 630 0.41 9.60 8.65
CA GLY A 630 -1.00 9.63 9.03
C GLY A 630 -1.67 8.26 9.01
N SER A 631 -2.91 8.22 9.48
CA SER A 631 -3.77 7.03 9.40
C SER A 631 -5.12 7.31 8.76
N TYR A 632 -5.75 6.27 8.21
CA TYR A 632 -7.16 6.23 7.78
C TYR A 632 -7.81 4.92 8.22
N GLY A 633 -9.14 4.84 8.19
CA GLY A 633 -9.88 3.62 8.50
C GLY A 633 -10.83 3.78 9.68
N ASN A 634 -11.59 2.72 9.98
CA ASN A 634 -12.70 2.81 10.92
C ASN A 634 -12.27 3.10 12.36
N LEU A 635 -11.08 2.65 12.78
CA LEU A 635 -10.62 2.88 14.16
C LEU A 635 -10.29 4.34 14.42
N ASN A 636 -10.02 5.15 13.38
CA ASN A 636 -9.87 6.59 13.55
C ASN A 636 -11.16 7.29 13.98
N ASP A 637 -12.32 6.69 13.73
CA ASP A 637 -13.61 7.23 14.17
C ASP A 637 -13.91 6.88 15.65
N GLU A 638 -13.04 6.09 16.31
CA GLU A 638 -13.19 5.70 17.71
C GLU A 638 -12.25 6.52 18.61
N PRO A 639 -12.78 7.29 19.58
CA PRO A 639 -11.98 8.20 20.41
C PRO A 639 -10.77 7.56 21.08
N ASP A 640 -10.94 6.37 21.69
CA ASP A 640 -9.87 5.67 22.41
C ASP A 640 -8.75 5.23 21.46
N CYS A 641 -9.11 4.72 20.28
CA CYS A 641 -8.16 4.33 19.25
C CYS A 641 -7.40 5.55 18.70
N ALA A 642 -8.09 6.65 18.41
CA ALA A 642 -7.46 7.89 17.96
C ALA A 642 -6.47 8.45 18.99
N LEU A 643 -6.80 8.37 20.29
CA LEU A 643 -5.90 8.78 21.37
C LEU A 643 -4.65 7.91 21.41
N VAL A 644 -4.80 6.59 21.33
CA VAL A 644 -3.69 5.63 21.37
C VAL A 644 -2.71 5.85 20.21
N SER A 645 -3.20 6.21 19.02
CA SER A 645 -2.33 6.47 17.86
C SER A 645 -1.66 7.85 17.86
N VAL A 646 -2.16 8.81 18.66
CA VAL A 646 -1.63 10.19 18.72
C VAL A 646 -0.75 10.43 19.94
N PHE A 647 -1.10 9.85 21.09
CA PHE A 647 -0.38 10.05 22.35
C PHE A 647 0.32 8.76 22.75
N ILE A 648 1.53 8.55 22.23
CA ILE A 648 2.32 7.37 22.56
C ILE A 648 2.98 7.60 23.91
N VAL A 649 2.60 6.77 24.88
CA VAL A 649 3.22 6.74 26.21
C VAL A 649 4.45 5.84 26.15
N GLY A 650 5.64 6.44 26.19
CA GLY A 650 6.89 5.69 26.29
C GLY A 650 6.96 4.91 27.59
N ASN A 651 7.31 3.62 27.51
CA ASN A 651 7.60 2.82 28.71
C ASN A 651 8.95 3.27 29.27
N SER A 652 8.95 4.17 30.25
CA SER A 652 10.16 4.50 31.01
C SER A 652 10.56 3.32 31.90
N GLN A 653 11.23 2.31 31.34
CA GLN A 653 12.11 1.45 32.14
C GLN A 653 13.45 2.15 32.36
N SER A 654 13.44 3.37 32.91
CA SER A 654 14.63 3.90 33.56
C SER A 654 14.70 3.31 34.95
N ARG A 655 15.64 2.37 35.16
CA ARG A 655 16.12 2.04 36.50
C ARG A 655 16.63 3.31 37.15
N SER A 656 15.89 3.88 38.10
CA SER A 656 16.45 4.80 39.09
C SER A 656 16.05 4.35 40.49
N THR A 657 17.07 4.02 41.25
CA THR A 657 17.08 3.87 42.70
C THR A 657 16.34 5.01 43.40
N GLN A 658 15.41 4.63 44.29
CA GLN A 658 14.88 5.34 45.47
C GLN A 658 14.57 6.86 45.40
N SER A 659 13.38 7.16 45.94
CA SER A 659 12.85 8.44 46.49
C SER A 659 12.50 9.57 45.51
N ASP A 660 11.27 9.55 44.96
CA ASP A 660 10.13 10.42 45.37
C ASP A 660 8.89 10.14 44.47
N PRO A 661 7.66 10.01 45.01
CA PRO A 661 6.48 9.65 44.21
C PRO A 661 5.62 10.87 43.90
N LEU A 662 6.12 11.86 43.16
CA LEU A 662 5.29 12.96 42.63
C LEU A 662 5.92 13.49 41.33
N PHE A 663 5.26 13.14 40.22
CA PHE A 663 5.50 13.63 38.85
C PHE A 663 6.89 13.35 38.25
N LEU A 664 7.08 12.14 37.73
CA LEU A 664 7.95 11.97 36.57
C LEU A 664 7.18 12.46 35.32
N PRO A 665 7.74 13.36 34.49
CA PRO A 665 7.11 13.72 33.23
C PRO A 665 7.12 12.50 32.33
N ILE A 666 5.94 12.01 31.96
CA ILE A 666 5.77 11.09 30.84
C ILE A 666 6.33 11.83 29.62
N GLN A 667 7.49 11.44 29.11
CA GLN A 667 7.95 11.93 27.82
C GLN A 667 6.99 11.34 26.78
N ALA A 668 6.06 12.15 26.29
CA ALA A 668 5.21 11.78 25.17
C ALA A 668 6.11 11.59 23.93
N GLU A 669 6.08 10.38 23.36
CA GLU A 669 6.76 10.08 22.11
C GLU A 669 5.90 10.62 20.94
N ALA A 670 6.53 10.88 19.79
CA ALA A 670 5.86 11.49 18.64
C ALA A 670 4.82 10.54 18.03
N GLY A 671 3.54 10.91 18.11
CA GLY A 671 2.44 10.18 17.45
C GLY A 671 2.21 10.56 15.98
N LEU A 672 1.01 10.23 15.49
CA LEU A 672 0.59 10.55 14.12
C LEU A 672 0.50 12.05 13.85
N ASP A 673 0.91 12.45 12.65
CA ASP A 673 0.79 13.84 12.17
C ASP A 673 -0.59 14.13 11.58
N ALA A 674 -1.31 13.10 11.13
CA ALA A 674 -2.62 13.25 10.51
C ALA A 674 -3.56 12.07 10.82
N ILE A 675 -4.84 12.37 11.03
CA ILE A 675 -5.91 11.38 11.17
C ILE A 675 -7.00 11.70 10.16
N MET A 676 -7.28 10.76 9.25
CA MET A 676 -8.43 10.79 8.36
C MET A 676 -9.64 10.15 9.06
N THR A 677 -10.71 10.90 9.23
CA THR A 677 -11.90 10.48 10.00
C THR A 677 -13.20 11.00 9.37
N ASN A 678 -14.27 10.23 9.50
CA ASN A 678 -15.62 10.66 9.15
C ASN A 678 -16.27 11.46 10.31
N LYS A 679 -15.76 11.33 11.54
CA LYS A 679 -16.26 11.99 12.77
C LYS A 679 -15.40 13.19 13.19
N VAL A 680 -15.12 14.11 12.26
CA VAL A 680 -14.24 15.29 12.41
C VAL A 680 -14.37 15.98 13.78
N ARG A 681 -15.60 16.39 14.15
CA ARG A 681 -15.83 17.13 15.40
C ARG A 681 -15.51 16.30 16.64
N LEU A 682 -15.95 15.04 16.68
CA LEU A 682 -15.75 14.15 17.83
C LEU A 682 -14.26 13.95 18.09
N ILE A 683 -13.49 13.63 17.04
CA ILE A 683 -12.06 13.37 17.17
C ILE A 683 -11.30 14.66 17.48
N SER A 684 -11.63 15.78 16.82
CA SER A 684 -11.01 17.07 17.12
C SER A 684 -11.20 17.50 18.58
N GLU A 685 -12.44 17.39 19.11
CA GLU A 685 -12.71 17.68 20.53
C GLU A 685 -12.00 16.70 21.47
N THR A 686 -11.92 15.42 21.10
CA THR A 686 -11.23 14.39 21.90
C THR A 686 -9.75 14.68 22.03
N LEU A 687 -9.05 14.94 20.91
CA LEU A 687 -7.62 15.26 20.92
C LEU A 687 -7.35 16.59 21.63
N ALA A 688 -8.24 17.59 21.49
CA ALA A 688 -8.10 18.87 22.19
C ALA A 688 -8.21 18.69 23.71
N ARG A 689 -9.17 17.89 24.20
CA ARG A 689 -9.35 17.60 25.64
C ARG A 689 -8.21 16.77 26.23
N ALA A 690 -7.59 15.90 25.45
CA ALA A 690 -6.44 15.12 25.92
C ALA A 690 -5.14 15.95 26.01
N LYS A 691 -5.02 17.03 25.23
CA LYS A 691 -3.89 17.97 25.30
C LYS A 691 -3.98 18.94 26.48
N SER A 692 -5.20 19.31 26.88
CA SER A 692 -5.47 20.23 28.00
C SER A 692 -5.39 19.51 29.35
#